data_AF-A0A0V1AD54-F1
#
_entry.id   AF-A0A0V1AD54-F1
#
_cell.length_a   1.000
_cell.length_b   1.000
_cell.length_c   1.000
_cell.angle_alpha   90.00
_cell.angle_beta   90.00
_cell.angle_gamma   90.00
#
_symmetry.space_group_name_H-M   'P 1'
#
loop_
_entity.id
_entity.type
_entity.pdbx_description
1 polymer ?
#
loop_
_entity_poly.entity_id
_entity_poly.type
_entity_poly.pdbx_seq_one_letter_code
_entity_poly.pdbx_strand_id
1 'polypeptide(L)'
;MQCHTLLLLFYLKEYQSKMAPGSMPRVGFARLLKDGVRHYRGVEESLFRNIEACLGIAATVRSSFGPKGMNKMVVNHLGKLYVTNDAAVILRELEVEHPAAKLLVMACEMMDFQIGDGTNFVIILSASLLDSAKELIRMGLNVSQIISGYNMALAKALELLPKFVCKSVHSVRDDEAVKAVVRSSIATKVYGQEDMLSDLVVQACTLALGADYSTYHVDNIRICKILGSNVEASTVMNGMAFQDCVSGEIKLIENPKVAVFSCAFAVTKLENPSSIVINTAKELMQFSKHDEEYIENYIKSLHNAGVNVVVSGGKFGDLHLHYLNKYKMMAVKISSKFDLRRLCRCTHSTIIPDMSRVPTPDMIGSCTKVQVREIGSDQLVFFEQNLKGGSLSTIIIRGSSQNTLTEVEKAIDDGVNVFRQLLKDGRLLPGAGAAELAVAREIRQFGLTYPSLERYAIEKFAIALESLPKQIADNIGAKWVEIYPHLMKKHENGENNYGLDIKAPKGGILNAVSAEIFDCFSVKEWAIKLAVNAVNTIINVDQIVLAKPAGGPPIRQPKSQEDDDTNFSQWKRIFLIDVVRGSSRTRSTILADIEAKAAPNKKWRGEYVNLKIPPAQVIKTDWCIFHWKIV
;
A
#
# COMPACT_ATOMS: atom_id res chain seq x y z
N MET A 1 69.86 -27.86 -50.79
CA MET A 1 68.77 -26.89 -51.04
C MET A 1 67.39 -27.51 -51.29
N GLN A 2 67.12 -28.79 -50.94
CA GLN A 2 65.77 -29.37 -51.05
C GLN A 2 65.09 -29.69 -49.69
N CYS A 3 65.84 -29.76 -48.58
CA CYS A 3 65.22 -30.01 -47.26
C CYS A 3 64.64 -28.74 -46.59
N HIS A 4 65.19 -27.55 -46.84
CA HIS A 4 64.64 -26.31 -46.26
C HIS A 4 63.34 -25.83 -46.92
N THR A 5 63.17 -26.10 -48.21
CA THR A 5 61.95 -25.73 -48.95
C THR A 5 60.76 -26.62 -48.57
N LEU A 6 61.01 -27.90 -48.25
CA LEU A 6 59.99 -28.84 -47.79
C LEU A 6 59.51 -28.53 -46.36
N LEU A 7 60.38 -28.06 -45.47
CA LEU A 7 59.99 -27.66 -44.11
C LEU A 7 59.13 -26.38 -44.10
N LEU A 8 59.43 -25.42 -44.98
CA LEU A 8 58.63 -24.21 -45.16
C LEU A 8 57.26 -24.50 -45.79
N LEU A 9 57.18 -25.43 -46.73
CA LEU A 9 55.90 -25.88 -47.32
C LEU A 9 55.06 -26.71 -46.34
N PHE A 10 55.68 -27.49 -45.45
CA PHE A 10 54.98 -28.18 -44.36
C PHE A 10 54.45 -27.19 -43.32
N TYR A 11 55.25 -26.20 -42.91
CA TYR A 11 54.82 -25.14 -42.00
C TYR A 11 53.72 -24.27 -42.60
N LEU A 12 53.78 -23.95 -43.91
CA LEU A 12 52.73 -23.19 -44.59
C LEU A 12 51.44 -24.01 -44.80
N LYS A 13 51.53 -25.32 -45.05
CA LYS A 13 50.35 -26.21 -45.09
C LYS A 13 49.69 -26.38 -43.73
N GLU A 14 50.46 -26.52 -42.66
CA GLU A 14 49.90 -26.53 -41.30
C GLU A 14 49.29 -25.17 -40.92
N TYR A 15 49.90 -24.04 -41.32
CA TYR A 15 49.33 -22.71 -41.09
C TYR A 15 48.06 -22.45 -41.91
N GLN A 16 47.98 -22.90 -43.17
CA GLN A 16 46.78 -22.75 -43.98
C GLN A 16 45.64 -23.70 -43.57
N SER A 17 45.95 -24.90 -43.07
CA SER A 17 44.92 -25.83 -42.55
C SER A 17 44.26 -25.36 -41.24
N LYS A 18 44.93 -24.47 -40.48
CA LYS A 18 44.36 -23.81 -39.29
C LYS A 18 43.58 -22.52 -39.60
N MET A 19 43.60 -22.08 -40.86
CA MET A 19 42.71 -21.04 -41.36
C MET A 19 41.75 -21.63 -42.40
N ALA A 20 40.90 -22.57 -41.96
CA ALA A 20 39.52 -22.48 -42.43
C ALA A 20 39.03 -21.04 -42.18
N PRO A 21 38.06 -20.49 -42.94
CA PRO A 21 37.31 -19.32 -42.49
C PRO A 21 36.55 -19.74 -41.23
N GLY A 22 37.29 -19.87 -40.14
CA GLY A 22 36.79 -20.09 -38.81
C GLY A 22 35.92 -18.89 -38.56
N SER A 23 34.64 -19.15 -38.35
CA SER A 23 33.83 -18.25 -37.56
C SER A 23 34.70 -17.82 -36.39
N MET A 24 35.16 -16.56 -36.38
CA MET A 24 35.59 -15.94 -35.13
C MET A 24 34.52 -16.37 -34.13
N PRO A 25 34.86 -16.96 -32.98
CA PRO A 25 33.85 -17.27 -31.99
C PRO A 25 33.19 -15.93 -31.68
N ARG A 26 32.00 -15.69 -32.24
CA ARG A 26 31.25 -14.46 -32.00
C ARG A 26 31.20 -14.40 -30.49
N VAL A 27 31.84 -13.39 -29.90
CA VAL A 27 31.86 -13.24 -28.45
C VAL A 27 30.40 -13.24 -28.04
N GLY A 28 29.94 -14.35 -27.47
CA GLY A 28 28.53 -14.49 -27.12
C GLY A 28 28.20 -13.34 -26.19
N PHE A 29 27.10 -12.63 -26.43
CA PHE A 29 26.73 -11.45 -25.64
C PHE A 29 26.81 -11.72 -24.12
N ALA A 30 26.52 -12.95 -23.69
CA ALA A 30 26.69 -13.41 -22.32
C ALA A 30 28.11 -13.28 -21.74
N ARG A 31 29.18 -13.37 -22.56
CA ARG A 31 30.59 -13.18 -22.15
C ARG A 31 30.99 -11.71 -22.04
N LEU A 32 30.18 -10.78 -22.55
CA LEU A 32 30.39 -9.33 -22.36
C LEU A 32 29.82 -8.85 -21.02
N LEU A 33 28.99 -9.66 -20.38
CA LEU A 33 28.30 -9.32 -19.13
C LEU A 33 29.05 -9.92 -17.94
N LYS A 34 28.83 -9.35 -16.75
CA LYS A 34 29.37 -9.89 -15.50
C LYS A 34 28.87 -11.32 -15.27
N ASP A 35 29.71 -12.13 -14.62
CA ASP A 35 29.38 -13.52 -14.31
C ASP A 35 28.08 -13.62 -13.49
N GLY A 36 27.14 -14.41 -14.01
CA GLY A 36 25.86 -14.65 -13.39
C GLY A 36 24.69 -13.80 -13.86
N VAL A 37 24.90 -12.89 -14.82
CA VAL A 37 23.80 -12.20 -15.51
C VAL A 37 23.02 -13.21 -16.37
N ARG A 38 21.69 -13.23 -16.21
CA ARG A 38 20.80 -14.01 -17.09
C ARG A 38 20.36 -13.13 -18.25
N HIS A 39 20.52 -13.62 -19.47
CA HIS A 39 20.15 -12.92 -20.69
C HIS A 39 19.17 -13.78 -21.49
N TYR A 40 17.98 -13.26 -21.74
CA TYR A 40 16.94 -13.89 -22.55
C TYR A 40 16.71 -13.07 -23.82
N ARG A 41 16.70 -13.72 -24.98
CA ARG A 41 16.52 -13.07 -26.28
C ARG A 41 15.65 -13.90 -27.21
N GLY A 42 14.89 -13.19 -28.04
CA GLY A 42 14.07 -13.79 -29.09
C GLY A 42 12.61 -13.87 -28.68
N VAL A 43 11.74 -13.89 -29.68
CA VAL A 43 10.28 -13.81 -29.48
C VAL A 43 9.76 -14.92 -28.57
N GLU A 44 10.32 -16.12 -28.68
CA GLU A 44 9.85 -17.24 -27.88
C GLU A 44 10.27 -17.15 -26.41
N GLU A 45 11.55 -16.86 -26.14
CA GLU A 45 12.09 -16.89 -24.78
C GLU A 45 11.82 -15.62 -23.97
N SER A 46 11.80 -14.44 -24.61
CA SER A 46 11.59 -13.18 -23.90
C SER A 46 10.11 -12.78 -23.91
N LEU A 47 9.47 -12.70 -25.07
CA LEU A 47 8.11 -12.18 -25.21
C LEU A 47 7.04 -13.12 -24.64
N PHE A 48 7.05 -14.41 -24.98
CA PHE A 48 6.07 -15.33 -24.39
C PHE A 48 6.24 -15.48 -22.88
N ARG A 49 7.48 -15.46 -22.39
CA ARG A 49 7.75 -15.47 -20.95
C ARG A 49 7.22 -14.22 -20.24
N ASN A 50 7.40 -13.05 -20.86
CA ASN A 50 6.82 -11.80 -20.35
C ASN A 50 5.30 -11.89 -20.26
N ILE A 51 4.66 -12.34 -21.34
CA ILE A 51 3.21 -12.51 -21.42
C ILE A 51 2.74 -13.50 -20.36
N GLU A 52 3.39 -14.65 -20.20
CA GLU A 52 3.03 -15.67 -19.22
C GLU A 52 3.18 -15.19 -17.77
N ALA A 53 4.21 -14.40 -17.47
CA ALA A 53 4.36 -13.79 -16.16
C ALA A 53 3.20 -12.82 -15.85
N CYS A 54 2.80 -11.99 -16.81
CA CYS A 54 1.67 -11.07 -16.67
C CYS A 54 0.33 -11.83 -16.55
N LEU A 55 0.14 -12.89 -17.33
CA LEU A 55 -1.04 -13.76 -17.25
C LEU A 55 -1.14 -14.46 -15.88
N GLY A 56 -0.01 -14.89 -15.33
CA GLY A 56 0.07 -15.48 -13.99
C GLY A 56 -0.42 -14.51 -12.90
N ILE A 57 -0.01 -13.24 -12.97
CA ILE A 57 -0.50 -12.20 -12.05
C ILE A 57 -1.97 -11.91 -12.28
N ALA A 58 -2.42 -11.82 -13.53
CA ALA A 58 -3.82 -11.58 -13.80
C ALA A 58 -4.71 -12.72 -13.28
N ALA A 59 -4.24 -13.97 -13.35
CA ALA A 59 -4.96 -15.12 -12.83
C ALA A 59 -5.18 -15.05 -11.31
N THR A 60 -4.29 -14.42 -10.54
CA THR A 60 -4.50 -14.25 -9.09
C THR A 60 -5.62 -13.25 -8.79
N VAL A 61 -5.78 -12.23 -9.65
CA VAL A 61 -6.75 -11.13 -9.48
C VAL A 61 -8.11 -11.42 -10.13
N ARG A 62 -8.18 -12.21 -11.22
CA ARG A 62 -9.41 -12.46 -12.00
C ARG A 62 -10.63 -12.83 -11.16
N SER A 63 -10.44 -13.73 -10.19
CA SER A 63 -11.52 -14.17 -9.31
C SER A 63 -12.04 -13.10 -8.35
N SER A 64 -11.29 -12.02 -8.15
CA SER A 64 -11.65 -10.92 -7.26
C SER A 64 -12.46 -9.83 -7.97
N PHE A 65 -12.74 -9.99 -9.26
CA PHE A 65 -13.41 -8.99 -10.08
C PHE A 65 -14.94 -9.04 -9.97
N GLY A 66 -15.57 -7.87 -9.91
CA GLY A 66 -17.02 -7.72 -9.76
C GLY A 66 -17.48 -7.87 -8.30
N PRO A 67 -18.77 -7.63 -8.03
CA PRO A 67 -19.30 -7.54 -6.66
C PRO A 67 -19.41 -8.88 -5.93
N LYS A 68 -19.37 -10.00 -6.65
CA LYS A 68 -19.23 -11.34 -6.06
C LYS A 68 -17.79 -11.88 -6.20
N GLY A 69 -16.81 -10.97 -6.25
CA GLY A 69 -15.40 -11.33 -6.28
C GLY A 69 -14.97 -12.04 -5.00
N MET A 70 -14.09 -13.03 -5.13
CA MET A 70 -13.53 -13.76 -3.99
C MET A 70 -12.37 -12.98 -3.35
N ASN A 71 -12.44 -12.76 -2.04
CA ASN A 71 -11.36 -12.12 -1.29
C ASN A 71 -10.10 -13.00 -1.30
N LYS A 72 -8.94 -12.35 -1.31
CA LYS A 72 -7.62 -12.97 -1.24
C LYS A 72 -7.01 -12.73 0.12
N MET A 73 -6.44 -13.80 0.66
CA MET A 73 -5.68 -13.77 1.88
C MET A 73 -4.20 -13.63 1.53
N VAL A 74 -3.61 -12.48 1.84
CA VAL A 74 -2.21 -12.17 1.60
C VAL A 74 -1.51 -12.03 2.93
N VAL A 75 -0.47 -12.83 3.16
CA VAL A 75 0.40 -12.72 4.33
C VAL A 75 1.70 -12.10 3.86
N ASN A 76 2.01 -10.91 4.37
CA ASN A 76 3.24 -10.21 4.02
C ASN A 76 4.47 -10.85 4.72
N HIS A 77 5.70 -10.53 4.30
CA HIS A 77 6.94 -11.00 4.92
C HIS A 77 7.07 -10.62 6.41
N LEU A 78 6.33 -9.59 6.86
CA LEU A 78 6.22 -9.18 8.26
C LEU A 78 5.20 -10.00 9.07
N GLY A 79 4.53 -10.99 8.47
CA GLY A 79 3.48 -11.79 9.11
C GLY A 79 2.13 -11.08 9.28
N LYS A 80 1.96 -9.89 8.67
CA LYS A 80 0.66 -9.19 8.65
C LYS A 80 -0.29 -9.87 7.66
N LEU A 81 -1.51 -10.10 8.13
CA LEU A 81 -2.59 -10.71 7.35
C LEU A 81 -3.48 -9.64 6.73
N TYR A 82 -3.63 -9.69 5.42
CA TYR A 82 -4.60 -8.89 4.68
C TYR A 82 -5.63 -9.82 4.05
N VAL A 83 -6.91 -9.49 4.23
CA VAL A 83 -8.01 -10.11 3.48
C VAL A 83 -8.62 -9.00 2.65
N THR A 84 -8.55 -9.12 1.33
CA THR A 84 -9.00 -8.06 0.42
C THR A 84 -9.29 -8.60 -0.97
N ASN A 85 -10.19 -7.96 -1.70
CA ASN A 85 -10.49 -8.23 -3.10
C ASN A 85 -9.88 -7.19 -4.07
N ASP A 86 -9.30 -6.10 -3.56
CA ASP A 86 -8.74 -5.04 -4.39
C ASP A 86 -7.36 -5.40 -4.93
N ALA A 87 -7.21 -5.36 -6.26
CA ALA A 87 -5.94 -5.60 -6.94
C ALA A 87 -4.81 -4.74 -6.42
N ALA A 88 -5.03 -3.45 -6.19
CA ALA A 88 -3.93 -2.55 -5.84
C ALA A 88 -3.33 -2.92 -4.49
N VAL A 89 -4.15 -3.34 -3.52
CA VAL A 89 -3.64 -3.87 -2.25
C VAL A 89 -2.95 -5.22 -2.44
N ILE A 90 -3.59 -6.15 -3.17
CA ILE A 90 -3.02 -7.49 -3.42
C ILE A 90 -1.63 -7.37 -4.07
N LEU A 91 -1.49 -6.57 -5.12
CA LEU A 91 -0.24 -6.45 -5.87
C LEU A 91 0.86 -5.69 -5.13
N ARG A 92 0.51 -4.75 -4.24
CA ARG A 92 1.48 -4.05 -3.40
C ARG A 92 2.08 -4.95 -2.32
N GLU A 93 1.24 -5.83 -1.74
CA GLU A 93 1.67 -6.76 -0.71
C GLU A 93 2.36 -8.01 -1.31
N LEU A 94 2.15 -8.30 -2.60
CA LEU A 94 2.87 -9.36 -3.31
C LEU A 94 4.25 -8.89 -3.80
N GLU A 95 5.28 -9.66 -3.47
CA GLU A 95 6.64 -9.41 -3.95
C GLU A 95 6.80 -9.89 -5.41
N VAL A 96 6.53 -9.00 -6.36
CA VAL A 96 6.66 -9.30 -7.79
C VAL A 96 8.12 -9.17 -8.23
N GLU A 97 8.77 -10.29 -8.58
CA GLU A 97 10.15 -10.27 -9.07
C GLU A 97 10.27 -9.91 -10.56
N HIS A 98 9.35 -10.41 -11.38
CA HIS A 98 9.47 -10.35 -12.84
C HIS A 98 9.28 -8.92 -13.40
N PRO A 99 10.16 -8.40 -14.27
CA PRO A 99 10.14 -6.98 -14.68
C PRO A 99 8.91 -6.60 -15.50
N ALA A 100 8.45 -7.44 -16.44
CA ALA A 100 7.24 -7.16 -17.22
C ALA A 100 5.98 -7.09 -16.33
N ALA A 101 5.97 -7.89 -15.27
CA ALA A 101 4.90 -7.91 -14.30
C ALA A 101 4.92 -6.65 -13.43
N LYS A 102 6.11 -6.14 -13.06
CA LYS A 102 6.23 -4.85 -12.37
C LYS A 102 5.65 -3.69 -13.18
N LEU A 103 5.82 -3.66 -14.50
CA LEU A 103 5.20 -2.64 -15.36
C LEU A 103 3.67 -2.66 -15.25
N LEU A 104 3.08 -3.86 -15.17
CA LEU A 104 1.65 -4.03 -15.00
C LEU A 104 1.20 -3.57 -13.60
N VAL A 105 1.96 -3.89 -12.54
CA VAL A 105 1.72 -3.40 -11.17
C VAL A 105 1.77 -1.86 -11.13
N MET A 106 2.77 -1.24 -11.76
CA MET A 106 2.87 0.22 -11.84
C MET A 106 1.66 0.85 -12.53
N ALA A 107 1.14 0.24 -13.60
CA ALA A 107 -0.08 0.73 -14.26
C ALA A 107 -1.30 0.66 -13.31
N CYS A 108 -1.40 -0.39 -12.49
CA CYS A 108 -2.44 -0.52 -11.47
C CYS A 108 -2.30 0.55 -10.37
N GLU A 109 -1.08 0.81 -9.89
CA GLU A 109 -0.82 1.85 -8.89
C GLU A 109 -1.14 3.26 -9.41
N MET A 110 -0.85 3.53 -10.69
CA MET A 110 -1.21 4.81 -11.32
C MET A 110 -2.72 4.99 -11.40
N MET A 111 -3.48 3.92 -11.67
CA MET A 111 -4.95 3.95 -11.66
C MET A 111 -5.50 4.23 -10.26
N ASP A 112 -4.99 3.54 -9.23
CA ASP A 112 -5.39 3.73 -7.83
C ASP A 112 -5.09 5.17 -7.35
N PHE A 113 -3.95 5.73 -7.74
CA PHE A 113 -3.58 7.11 -7.35
C PHE A 113 -4.43 8.19 -8.05
N GLN A 114 -4.63 8.07 -9.37
CA GLN A 114 -5.30 9.11 -10.17
C GLN A 114 -6.81 9.06 -10.05
N ILE A 115 -7.39 7.86 -10.01
CA ILE A 115 -8.84 7.65 -10.08
C ILE A 115 -9.34 6.96 -8.84
N GLY A 116 -8.61 5.98 -8.31
CA GLY A 116 -8.99 5.26 -7.09
C GLY A 116 -10.08 4.21 -7.27
N ASP A 117 -10.40 3.83 -8.51
CA ASP A 117 -11.28 2.69 -8.84
C ASP A 117 -10.79 2.09 -10.18
N GLY A 118 -11.25 0.90 -10.56
CA GLY A 118 -10.92 0.26 -11.85
C GLY A 118 -9.55 -0.43 -11.90
N THR A 119 -8.91 -0.66 -10.75
CA THR A 119 -7.61 -1.36 -10.62
C THR A 119 -7.66 -2.77 -11.24
N ASN A 120 -8.66 -3.56 -10.84
CA ASN A 120 -8.91 -4.90 -11.37
C ASN A 120 -9.18 -4.88 -12.89
N PHE A 121 -9.90 -3.86 -13.37
CA PHE A 121 -10.25 -3.72 -14.79
C PHE A 121 -8.99 -3.58 -15.65
N VAL A 122 -8.03 -2.73 -15.24
CA VAL A 122 -6.78 -2.51 -15.98
C VAL A 122 -5.99 -3.81 -16.13
N ILE A 123 -5.89 -4.60 -15.06
CA ILE A 123 -5.13 -5.85 -15.05
C ILE A 123 -5.77 -6.90 -15.95
N ILE A 124 -7.08 -7.08 -15.84
CA ILE A 124 -7.81 -8.11 -16.60
C ILE A 124 -7.80 -7.75 -18.09
N LEU A 125 -8.06 -6.49 -18.43
CA LEU A 125 -8.01 -6.02 -19.82
C LEU A 125 -6.59 -6.18 -20.39
N SER A 126 -5.56 -5.76 -19.66
CA SER A 126 -4.17 -5.94 -20.08
C SER A 126 -3.81 -7.41 -20.34
N ALA A 127 -4.25 -8.30 -19.44
CA ALA A 127 -4.02 -9.74 -19.58
C ALA A 127 -4.71 -10.32 -20.81
N SER A 128 -5.96 -9.94 -21.06
CA SER A 128 -6.70 -10.40 -22.25
C SER A 128 -6.07 -9.90 -23.55
N LEU A 129 -5.56 -8.66 -23.58
CA LEU A 129 -4.84 -8.11 -24.72
C LEU A 129 -3.50 -8.80 -24.97
N LEU A 130 -2.78 -9.18 -23.91
CA LEU A 130 -1.53 -9.94 -24.01
C LEU A 130 -1.78 -11.38 -24.49
N ASP A 131 -2.87 -12.02 -24.05
CA ASP A 131 -3.24 -13.36 -24.52
C ASP A 131 -3.63 -13.35 -26.00
N SER A 132 -4.44 -12.36 -26.39
CA SER A 132 -4.75 -12.07 -27.80
C SER A 132 -3.49 -11.80 -28.63
N ALA A 133 -2.53 -11.03 -28.10
CA ALA A 133 -1.28 -10.75 -28.78
C ALA A 133 -0.42 -12.02 -28.94
N LYS A 134 -0.40 -12.90 -27.93
CA LYS A 134 0.27 -14.21 -28.01
C LYS A 134 -0.27 -15.05 -29.17
N GLU A 135 -1.59 -15.06 -29.39
CA GLU A 135 -2.20 -15.74 -30.53
C GLU A 135 -1.78 -15.10 -31.87
N LEU A 136 -1.81 -13.77 -31.98
CA LEU A 136 -1.43 -13.04 -33.20
C LEU A 136 0.06 -13.25 -33.56
N ILE A 137 0.95 -13.24 -32.57
CA ILE A 137 2.38 -13.52 -32.76
C ILE A 137 2.58 -14.94 -33.27
N ARG A 138 1.83 -15.93 -32.75
CA ARG A 138 1.87 -17.32 -33.24
C ARG A 138 1.35 -17.46 -34.67
N MET A 139 0.41 -16.62 -35.10
CA MET A 139 -0.05 -16.55 -36.49
C MET A 139 1.01 -15.93 -37.43
N GLY A 140 2.10 -15.37 -36.89
CA GLY A 140 3.18 -14.77 -37.66
C GLY A 140 3.08 -13.25 -37.87
N LEU A 141 2.22 -12.56 -37.12
CA LEU A 141 2.13 -11.10 -37.18
C LEU A 141 3.32 -10.44 -36.46
N ASN A 142 3.81 -9.34 -37.03
CA ASN A 142 4.88 -8.57 -36.42
C ASN A 142 4.35 -7.76 -35.23
N VAL A 143 5.13 -7.69 -34.15
CA VAL A 143 4.81 -6.92 -32.93
C VAL A 143 4.43 -5.46 -33.23
N SER A 144 5.15 -4.82 -34.15
CA SER A 144 4.88 -3.42 -34.55
C SER A 144 3.47 -3.24 -35.12
N GLN A 145 2.97 -4.20 -35.90
CA GLN A 145 1.63 -4.16 -36.47
C GLN A 145 0.55 -4.37 -35.40
N ILE A 146 0.82 -5.22 -34.40
CA ILE A 146 -0.09 -5.43 -33.27
C ILE A 146 -0.24 -4.15 -32.46
N ILE A 147 0.89 -3.49 -32.14
CA ILE A 147 0.92 -2.21 -31.40
C ILE A 147 0.15 -1.14 -32.18
N SER A 148 0.39 -1.02 -33.49
CA SER A 148 -0.33 -0.08 -34.36
C SER A 148 -1.85 -0.33 -34.35
N GLY A 149 -2.27 -1.59 -34.53
CA GLY A 149 -3.68 -1.96 -34.49
C GLY A 149 -4.35 -1.71 -33.14
N TYR A 150 -3.67 -1.99 -32.02
CA TYR A 150 -4.18 -1.67 -30.68
C TYR A 150 -4.31 -0.16 -30.44
N ASN A 151 -3.38 0.66 -30.96
CA ASN A 151 -3.48 2.12 -30.88
C ASN A 151 -4.65 2.67 -31.71
N MET A 152 -4.89 2.11 -32.90
CA MET A 152 -6.05 2.48 -33.72
C MET A 152 -7.36 2.10 -33.03
N ALA A 153 -7.43 0.89 -32.44
CA ALA A 153 -8.60 0.43 -31.69
C ALA A 153 -8.85 1.29 -30.45
N LEU A 154 -7.80 1.68 -29.71
CA LEU A 154 -7.88 2.61 -28.58
C LEU A 154 -8.42 3.97 -29.01
N ALA A 155 -7.89 4.56 -30.09
CA ALA A 155 -8.36 5.84 -30.58
C ALA A 155 -9.86 5.78 -30.91
N LYS A 156 -10.29 4.70 -31.58
CA LYS A 156 -11.71 4.47 -31.86
C LYS A 156 -12.54 4.26 -30.61
N ALA A 157 -12.05 3.50 -29.63
CA ALA A 157 -12.75 3.29 -28.36
C ALA A 157 -13.02 4.61 -27.62
N LEU A 158 -12.02 5.50 -27.59
CA LEU A 158 -12.13 6.81 -26.95
C LEU A 158 -13.11 7.75 -27.68
N GLU A 159 -13.21 7.66 -29.00
CA GLU A 159 -14.23 8.37 -29.77
C GLU A 159 -15.65 7.83 -29.53
N LEU A 160 -15.78 6.54 -29.23
CA LEU A 160 -17.05 5.85 -29.08
C LEU A 160 -17.64 5.95 -27.67
N LEU A 161 -16.81 5.90 -26.63
CA LEU A 161 -17.26 5.96 -25.23
C LEU A 161 -18.22 7.14 -24.94
N PRO A 162 -17.98 8.38 -25.42
CA PRO A 162 -18.88 9.50 -25.18
C PRO A 162 -20.28 9.31 -25.76
N LYS A 163 -20.44 8.48 -26.80
CA LYS A 163 -21.74 8.22 -27.45
C LYS A 163 -22.65 7.31 -26.63
N PHE A 164 -22.08 6.52 -25.71
CA PHE A 164 -22.80 5.58 -24.86
C PHE A 164 -23.11 6.14 -23.46
N VAL A 165 -22.98 7.45 -23.27
CA VAL A 165 -23.33 8.10 -22.01
C VAL A 165 -24.85 8.05 -21.81
N CYS A 166 -25.29 7.47 -20.70
CA CYS A 166 -26.72 7.30 -20.39
C CYS A 166 -27.28 8.48 -19.58
N LYS A 167 -26.49 9.01 -18.63
CA LYS A 167 -26.91 10.05 -17.69
C LYS A 167 -25.75 11.00 -17.41
N SER A 168 -26.05 12.26 -17.11
CA SER A 168 -25.07 13.23 -16.64
C SER A 168 -25.52 13.84 -15.31
N VAL A 169 -24.62 13.87 -14.33
CA VAL A 169 -24.82 14.57 -13.06
C VAL A 169 -24.38 16.01 -13.24
N HIS A 170 -25.33 16.94 -13.22
CA HIS A 170 -25.06 18.39 -13.38
C HIS A 170 -24.74 19.08 -12.06
N SER A 171 -25.28 18.59 -10.95
CA SER A 171 -25.02 19.10 -9.61
C SER A 171 -24.63 17.96 -8.68
N VAL A 172 -23.47 18.10 -8.04
CA VAL A 172 -22.94 17.12 -7.08
C VAL A 172 -23.60 17.26 -5.69
N ARG A 173 -24.46 18.28 -5.52
CA ARG A 173 -25.30 18.44 -4.31
C ARG A 173 -26.61 17.64 -4.36
N ASP A 174 -26.87 16.98 -5.48
CA ASP A 174 -27.99 16.05 -5.58
C ASP A 174 -27.58 14.70 -4.99
N ASP A 175 -27.82 14.56 -3.68
CA ASP A 175 -27.35 13.42 -2.88
C ASP A 175 -27.85 12.08 -3.45
N GLU A 176 -29.07 12.00 -4.01
CA GLU A 176 -29.63 10.78 -4.58
C GLU A 176 -28.89 10.36 -5.86
N ALA A 177 -28.62 11.32 -6.76
CA ALA A 177 -27.91 11.05 -8.00
C ALA A 177 -26.46 10.61 -7.75
N VAL A 178 -25.80 11.21 -6.76
CA VAL A 178 -24.43 10.85 -6.36
C VAL A 178 -24.42 9.49 -5.66
N LYS A 179 -25.41 9.22 -4.79
CA LYS A 179 -25.56 7.93 -4.10
C LYS A 179 -25.60 6.77 -5.08
N ALA A 180 -26.37 6.86 -6.16
CA ALA A 180 -26.45 5.80 -7.16
C ALA A 180 -25.08 5.44 -7.78
N VAL A 181 -24.21 6.43 -7.98
CA VAL A 181 -22.86 6.22 -8.54
C VAL A 181 -21.88 5.71 -7.48
N VAL A 182 -21.92 6.26 -6.27
CA VAL A 182 -21.05 5.80 -5.17
C VAL A 182 -21.42 4.37 -4.75
N ARG A 183 -22.70 4.03 -4.81
CA ARG A 183 -23.22 2.68 -4.53
C ARG A 183 -22.56 1.63 -5.41
N SER A 184 -22.42 1.86 -6.73
CA SER A 184 -21.85 0.86 -7.64
C SER A 184 -20.38 0.54 -7.31
N SER A 185 -19.60 1.56 -6.95
CA SER A 185 -18.20 1.39 -6.53
C SER A 185 -18.09 0.59 -5.23
N ILE A 186 -18.85 0.96 -4.19
CA ILE A 186 -18.85 0.27 -2.89
C ILE A 186 -19.35 -1.18 -3.01
N ALA A 187 -20.38 -1.40 -3.84
CA ALA A 187 -20.98 -2.72 -4.08
C ALA A 187 -19.94 -3.74 -4.57
N THR A 188 -18.89 -3.30 -5.27
CA THR A 188 -17.82 -4.20 -5.74
C THR A 188 -16.96 -4.78 -4.61
N LYS A 189 -16.98 -4.15 -3.44
CA LYS A 189 -16.13 -4.52 -2.28
C LYS A 189 -16.92 -5.10 -1.13
N VAL A 190 -17.93 -4.36 -0.67
CA VAL A 190 -18.75 -4.76 0.47
C VAL A 190 -20.17 -4.97 -0.01
N TYR A 191 -20.45 -6.20 -0.46
CA TYR A 191 -21.78 -6.56 -0.94
C TYR A 191 -22.79 -6.61 0.20
N GLY A 192 -23.96 -6.03 -0.01
CA GLY A 192 -25.10 -6.08 0.94
C GLY A 192 -25.17 -4.91 1.94
N GLN A 193 -24.08 -4.18 2.18
CA GLN A 193 -24.07 -2.97 3.04
C GLN A 193 -23.82 -1.67 2.25
N GLU A 194 -23.87 -1.76 0.91
CA GLU A 194 -23.61 -0.67 -0.03
C GLU A 194 -24.53 0.54 0.17
N ASP A 195 -25.82 0.33 0.48
CA ASP A 195 -26.80 1.41 0.58
C ASP A 195 -26.53 2.30 1.80
N MET A 196 -26.18 1.69 2.93
CA MET A 196 -25.84 2.42 4.15
C MET A 196 -24.48 3.11 4.03
N LEU A 197 -23.46 2.42 3.49
CA LEU A 197 -22.14 3.01 3.31
C LEU A 197 -22.15 4.15 2.29
N SER A 198 -22.92 4.04 1.21
CA SER A 198 -23.06 5.12 0.22
C SER A 198 -23.71 6.36 0.82
N ASP A 199 -24.73 6.21 1.68
CA ASP A 199 -25.31 7.34 2.43
C ASP A 199 -24.27 8.05 3.29
N LEU A 200 -23.45 7.29 4.04
CA LEU A 200 -22.41 7.86 4.89
C LEU A 200 -21.33 8.59 4.06
N VAL A 201 -20.90 8.01 2.95
CA VAL A 201 -19.90 8.62 2.06
C VAL A 201 -20.44 9.92 1.46
N VAL A 202 -21.66 9.91 0.93
CA VAL A 202 -22.28 11.11 0.35
C VAL A 202 -22.42 12.21 1.40
N GLN A 203 -22.91 11.88 2.60
CA GLN A 203 -23.00 12.84 3.71
C GLN A 203 -21.63 13.43 4.06
N ALA A 204 -20.59 12.60 4.19
CA ALA A 204 -19.24 13.05 4.50
C ALA A 204 -18.66 13.96 3.41
N CYS A 205 -18.87 13.61 2.14
CA CYS A 205 -18.46 14.39 0.98
C CYS A 205 -19.19 15.74 0.91
N THR A 206 -20.51 15.77 1.12
CA THR A 206 -21.32 16.99 1.13
C THR A 206 -20.93 17.91 2.29
N LEU A 207 -20.59 17.36 3.46
CA LEU A 207 -20.08 18.14 4.60
C LEU A 207 -18.69 18.73 4.34
N ALA A 208 -17.80 17.96 3.72
CA ALA A 208 -16.45 18.40 3.36
C ALA A 208 -16.41 19.36 2.15
N LEU A 209 -17.53 19.53 1.46
CA LEU A 209 -17.64 20.38 0.29
C LEU A 209 -17.68 21.86 0.71
N GLY A 210 -16.65 22.60 0.30
CA GLY A 210 -16.62 24.06 0.45
C GLY A 210 -17.63 24.77 -0.46
N ALA A 211 -17.65 26.10 -0.37
CA ALA A 211 -18.41 26.93 -1.33
C ALA A 211 -17.86 26.77 -2.77
N ASP A 212 -16.54 26.57 -2.90
CA ASP A 212 -15.85 26.38 -4.17
C ASP A 212 -15.48 24.91 -4.40
N TYR A 213 -16.01 24.33 -5.48
CA TYR A 213 -15.76 22.92 -5.85
C TYR A 213 -14.30 22.61 -6.19
N SER A 214 -13.50 23.61 -6.60
CA SER A 214 -12.10 23.45 -7.01
C SER A 214 -11.15 23.10 -5.85
N THR A 215 -11.57 23.35 -4.61
CA THR A 215 -10.76 23.14 -3.41
C THR A 215 -10.94 21.75 -2.78
N TYR A 216 -11.75 20.88 -3.39
CA TYR A 216 -12.04 19.57 -2.83
C TYR A 216 -10.82 18.64 -2.88
N HIS A 217 -10.37 18.20 -1.71
CA HIS A 217 -9.29 17.23 -1.54
C HIS A 217 -9.80 15.97 -0.81
N VAL A 218 -9.39 14.79 -1.28
CA VAL A 218 -9.73 13.49 -0.66
C VAL A 218 -9.26 13.42 0.79
N ASP A 219 -8.12 14.05 1.08
CA ASP A 219 -7.53 14.15 2.43
C ASP A 219 -8.43 14.83 3.47
N ASN A 220 -9.47 15.55 3.03
CA ASN A 220 -10.42 16.20 3.91
C ASN A 220 -11.36 15.21 4.58
N ILE A 221 -11.54 14.02 4.00
CA ILE A 221 -12.33 12.94 4.58
C ILE A 221 -11.36 12.02 5.30
N ARG A 222 -11.58 11.85 6.60
CA ARG A 222 -10.77 10.94 7.42
C ARG A 222 -11.60 9.77 7.90
N ILE A 223 -11.02 8.60 7.83
CA ILE A 223 -11.61 7.39 8.37
C ILE A 223 -11.03 7.10 9.76
N CYS A 224 -11.89 6.86 10.75
CA CYS A 224 -11.52 6.42 12.09
C CYS A 224 -12.05 5.01 12.32
N LYS A 225 -11.15 4.03 12.46
CA LYS A 225 -11.46 2.60 12.57
C LYS A 225 -11.57 2.16 14.03
N ILE A 226 -12.77 1.92 14.53
CA ILE A 226 -12.97 1.43 15.91
C ILE A 226 -13.43 -0.03 15.87
N LEU A 227 -12.79 -0.86 16.67
CA LEU A 227 -13.13 -2.27 16.78
C LEU A 227 -14.44 -2.50 17.56
N GLY A 228 -15.08 -3.61 17.25
CA GLY A 228 -16.36 -4.03 17.84
C GLY A 228 -17.58 -3.41 17.16
N SER A 229 -18.76 -3.97 17.50
CA SER A 229 -20.05 -3.70 16.86
C SER A 229 -20.12 -4.12 15.37
N ASN A 230 -21.29 -3.93 14.78
CA ASN A 230 -21.54 -4.13 13.36
C ASN A 230 -21.22 -2.86 12.55
N VAL A 231 -21.00 -3.03 11.25
CA VAL A 231 -20.70 -1.93 10.31
C VAL A 231 -21.85 -0.91 10.23
N GLU A 232 -23.09 -1.35 10.46
CA GLU A 232 -24.28 -0.49 10.50
C GLU A 232 -24.28 0.55 11.61
N ALA A 233 -23.48 0.36 12.67
CA ALA A 233 -23.32 1.34 13.74
C ALA A 233 -22.32 2.46 13.40
N SER A 234 -21.85 2.52 12.16
CA SER A 234 -20.92 3.55 11.67
C SER A 234 -21.63 4.89 11.52
N THR A 235 -20.92 5.98 11.82
CA THR A 235 -21.51 7.33 11.83
C THR A 235 -20.57 8.34 11.18
N VAL A 236 -21.15 9.35 10.54
CA VAL A 236 -20.41 10.50 10.00
C VAL A 236 -20.48 11.65 10.98
N MET A 237 -19.39 12.40 11.11
CA MET A 237 -19.35 13.62 11.89
C MET A 237 -18.65 14.74 11.11
N ASN A 238 -19.11 15.97 11.36
CA ASN A 238 -18.45 17.18 10.87
C ASN A 238 -17.34 17.60 11.84
N GLY A 239 -16.08 17.59 11.39
CA GLY A 239 -14.91 17.85 12.22
C GLY A 239 -13.94 16.69 12.27
N MET A 240 -13.28 16.47 13.42
CA MET A 240 -12.24 15.42 13.58
C MET A 240 -12.46 14.52 14.81
N ALA A 241 -12.21 13.22 14.64
CA ALA A 241 -12.16 12.25 15.73
C ALA A 241 -10.77 11.61 15.86
N PHE A 242 -10.36 11.37 17.10
CA PHE A 242 -9.13 10.66 17.43
C PHE A 242 -9.33 9.68 18.59
N GLN A 243 -8.63 8.54 18.53
CA GLN A 243 -8.66 7.48 19.53
C GLN A 243 -7.57 7.67 20.59
N ASP A 244 -7.91 7.44 21.85
CA ASP A 244 -6.98 7.37 22.99
C ASP A 244 -6.03 8.57 23.11
N CYS A 245 -6.57 9.76 22.84
CA CYS A 245 -5.81 11.01 22.82
C CYS A 245 -5.97 11.84 24.10
N VAL A 246 -6.85 11.48 25.03
CA VAL A 246 -7.12 12.30 26.22
C VAL A 246 -6.13 11.98 27.32
N SER A 247 -5.45 13.01 27.82
CA SER A 247 -4.63 12.90 29.03
C SER A 247 -5.13 13.74 30.20
N GLY A 248 -6.04 14.69 29.95
CA GLY A 248 -6.63 15.55 30.99
C GLY A 248 -7.92 14.97 31.60
N GLU A 249 -8.36 15.58 32.71
CA GLU A 249 -9.61 15.17 33.40
C GLU A 249 -10.88 15.73 32.74
N ILE A 250 -10.77 16.87 32.06
CA ILE A 250 -11.92 17.55 31.46
C ILE A 250 -12.34 16.82 30.20
N LYS A 251 -13.62 16.44 30.16
CA LYS A 251 -14.21 15.68 29.05
C LYS A 251 -15.02 16.52 28.07
N LEU A 252 -15.50 17.71 28.44
CA LEU A 252 -16.38 18.52 27.60
C LEU A 252 -16.07 20.02 27.72
N ILE A 253 -15.88 20.67 26.57
CA ILE A 253 -15.73 22.12 26.46
C ILE A 253 -16.53 22.63 25.25
N GLU A 254 -17.38 23.63 25.48
CA GLU A 254 -18.10 24.35 24.44
C GLU A 254 -17.34 25.60 24.00
N ASN A 255 -17.38 25.89 22.70
CA ASN A 255 -16.63 26.96 22.03
C ASN A 255 -15.15 27.09 22.47
N PRO A 256 -14.35 26.00 22.41
CA PRO A 256 -12.96 26.06 22.85
C PRO A 256 -12.08 26.84 21.88
N LYS A 257 -11.13 27.57 22.47
CA LYS A 257 -9.92 28.04 21.80
C LYS A 257 -8.85 26.95 21.85
N VAL A 258 -8.38 26.53 20.67
CA VAL A 258 -7.49 25.37 20.49
C VAL A 258 -6.10 25.84 20.10
N ALA A 259 -5.08 25.47 20.90
CA ALA A 259 -3.68 25.66 20.54
C ALA A 259 -3.05 24.31 20.18
N VAL A 260 -2.35 24.25 19.04
CA VAL A 260 -1.76 23.01 18.53
C VAL A 260 -0.24 23.12 18.55
N PHE A 261 0.40 22.21 19.28
CA PHE A 261 1.84 22.11 19.43
C PHE A 261 2.39 20.86 18.75
N SER A 262 3.51 20.98 18.03
CA SER A 262 4.23 19.83 17.46
C SER A 262 5.14 19.16 18.50
N CYS A 263 5.56 19.87 19.54
CA CYS A 263 6.44 19.38 20.59
C CYS A 263 5.68 18.65 21.70
N ALA A 264 6.43 17.82 22.45
CA ALA A 264 5.97 17.16 23.67
C ALA A 264 6.04 18.10 24.88
N PHE A 265 5.05 18.05 25.77
CA PHE A 265 5.05 18.80 27.04
C PHE A 265 5.85 18.01 28.07
N ALA A 266 7.17 17.99 27.92
CA ALA A 266 8.07 17.34 28.85
C ALA A 266 9.15 18.33 29.33
N VAL A 267 9.87 17.97 30.38
CA VAL A 267 11.05 18.74 30.80
C VAL A 267 12.01 18.82 29.62
N THR A 268 12.24 20.04 29.13
CA THR A 268 13.05 20.30 27.95
C THR A 268 14.49 19.89 28.24
N LYS A 269 14.96 18.80 27.64
CA LYS A 269 16.38 18.46 27.67
C LYS A 269 17.11 19.47 26.81
N LEU A 270 18.11 20.14 27.37
CA LEU A 270 19.01 21.00 26.62
C LEU A 270 19.78 20.13 25.61
N GLU A 271 19.88 20.59 24.35
CA GLU A 271 20.58 19.86 23.29
C GLU A 271 22.06 19.66 23.61
N ASN A 272 22.66 20.66 24.27
CA ASN A 272 23.99 20.55 24.84
C ASN A 272 23.84 20.07 26.29
N PRO A 273 24.50 18.97 26.70
CA PRO A 273 24.49 18.54 28.08
C PRO A 273 25.26 19.55 28.94
N SER A 274 24.59 20.61 29.40
CA SER A 274 25.11 21.53 30.39
C SER A 274 24.97 20.88 31.76
N SER A 275 26.09 20.57 32.41
CA SER A 275 26.08 20.10 33.79
C SER A 275 25.84 21.28 34.72
N ILE A 276 24.70 21.27 35.40
CA ILE A 276 24.44 22.18 36.52
C ILE A 276 25.10 21.54 37.74
N VAL A 277 26.09 22.21 38.32
CA VAL A 277 26.75 21.75 39.55
C VAL A 277 26.01 22.35 40.74
N ILE A 278 25.35 21.50 41.53
CA ILE A 278 24.59 21.88 42.71
C ILE A 278 25.39 21.44 43.94
N ASN A 279 25.88 22.40 44.73
CA ASN A 279 26.76 22.11 45.86
C ASN A 279 26.00 22.07 47.19
N THR A 280 24.88 22.79 47.29
CA THR A 280 24.10 22.92 48.53
C THR A 280 22.71 22.30 48.41
N ALA A 281 22.23 21.62 49.46
CA ALA A 281 20.85 21.08 49.48
C ALA A 281 19.76 22.16 49.28
N LYS A 282 20.03 23.40 49.71
CA LYS A 282 19.15 24.56 49.49
C LYS A 282 19.05 24.94 48.01
N GLU A 283 20.16 24.90 47.28
CA GLU A 283 20.20 25.18 45.84
C GLU A 283 19.41 24.12 45.06
N LEU A 284 19.50 22.85 45.48
CA LEU A 284 18.72 21.76 44.88
C LEU A 284 17.21 21.98 45.02
N MET A 285 16.75 22.36 46.22
CA MET A 285 15.34 22.68 46.44
C MET A 285 14.89 23.92 45.68
N GLN A 286 15.73 24.96 45.60
CA GLN A 286 15.44 26.17 44.82
C GLN A 286 15.33 25.87 43.33
N PHE A 287 16.24 25.05 42.79
CA PHE A 287 16.21 24.60 41.40
C PHE A 287 14.90 23.84 41.10
N SER A 288 14.53 22.89 41.97
CA SER A 288 13.28 22.12 41.81
C SER A 288 12.04 23.03 41.84
N LYS A 289 11.99 23.99 42.78
CA LYS A 289 10.90 24.98 42.85
C LYS A 289 10.87 25.89 41.63
N HIS A 290 12.03 26.31 41.12
CA HIS A 290 12.11 27.17 39.96
C HIS A 290 11.61 26.47 38.69
N ASP A 291 11.92 25.18 38.53
CA ASP A 291 11.39 24.36 37.44
C ASP A 291 9.86 24.23 37.52
N GLU A 292 9.31 24.02 38.72
CA GLU A 292 7.86 24.00 38.95
C GLU A 292 7.21 25.36 38.64
N GLU A 293 7.78 26.45 39.14
CA GLU A 293 7.31 27.82 38.88
C GLU A 293 7.38 28.17 37.39
N TYR A 294 8.42 27.73 36.68
CA TYR A 294 8.58 27.94 35.24
C TYR A 294 7.44 27.27 34.47
N ILE A 295 7.13 26.00 34.77
CA ILE A 295 6.03 25.25 34.15
C ILE A 295 4.69 25.89 34.49
N GLU A 296 4.46 26.28 35.75
CA GLU A 296 3.22 26.93 36.17
C GLU A 296 3.02 28.28 35.47
N ASN A 297 4.06 29.12 35.40
CA ASN A 297 4.01 30.42 34.73
C ASN A 297 3.71 30.27 33.23
N TYR A 298 4.29 29.25 32.58
CA TYR A 298 4.01 28.97 31.18
C TYR A 298 2.54 28.58 30.97
N ILE A 299 2.01 27.63 31.74
CA ILE A 299 0.61 27.22 31.60
C ILE A 299 -0.35 28.36 31.97
N LYS A 300 -0.01 29.15 32.98
CA LYS A 300 -0.76 30.36 33.33
C LYS A 300 -0.78 31.37 32.20
N SER A 301 0.32 31.50 31.44
CA SER A 301 0.36 32.37 30.25
C SER A 301 -0.55 31.86 29.13
N LEU A 302 -0.67 30.54 28.93
CA LEU A 302 -1.63 29.93 28.00
C LEU A 302 -3.08 30.19 28.42
N HIS A 303 -3.36 30.08 29.72
CA HIS A 303 -4.67 30.37 30.27
C HIS A 303 -5.03 31.86 30.11
N ASN A 304 -4.08 32.77 30.35
CA ASN A 304 -4.27 34.21 30.15
C ASN A 304 -4.52 34.56 28.67
N ALA A 305 -3.92 33.81 27.74
CA ALA A 305 -4.23 33.91 26.31
C ALA A 305 -5.65 33.37 25.94
N GLY A 306 -6.32 32.72 26.90
CA GLY A 306 -7.67 32.18 26.77
C GLY A 306 -7.73 30.82 26.09
N VAL A 307 -6.63 30.07 26.02
CA VAL A 307 -6.61 28.72 25.45
C VAL A 307 -7.35 27.76 26.38
N ASN A 308 -8.30 26.99 25.86
CA ASN A 308 -9.07 26.01 26.64
C ASN A 308 -8.64 24.57 26.33
N VAL A 309 -8.19 24.31 25.09
CA VAL A 309 -7.75 22.99 24.64
C VAL A 309 -6.31 23.11 24.14
N VAL A 310 -5.43 22.30 24.71
CA VAL A 310 -4.02 22.18 24.30
C VAL A 310 -3.84 20.84 23.62
N VAL A 311 -3.42 20.89 22.35
CA VAL A 311 -3.11 19.70 21.56
C VAL A 311 -1.60 19.58 21.43
N SER A 312 -1.03 18.42 21.73
CA SER A 312 0.40 18.16 21.61
C SER A 312 0.68 16.99 20.67
N GLY A 313 1.75 17.13 19.87
CA GLY A 313 2.31 16.08 19.05
C GLY A 313 3.02 14.97 19.84
N GLY A 314 3.34 15.25 21.10
CA GLY A 314 4.13 14.38 21.96
C GLY A 314 3.41 13.99 23.25
N LYS A 315 4.16 13.43 24.19
CA LYS A 315 3.63 13.10 25.52
C LYS A 315 3.49 14.36 26.37
N PHE A 316 2.50 14.37 27.26
CA PHE A 316 2.45 15.31 28.37
C PHE A 316 3.12 14.69 29.59
N GLY A 317 3.95 15.47 30.28
CA GLY A 317 4.53 15.11 31.56
C GLY A 317 3.58 15.45 32.71
N ASP A 318 3.73 14.74 33.82
CA ASP A 318 2.76 14.77 34.93
C ASP A 318 2.59 16.16 35.55
N LEU A 319 3.69 16.92 35.73
CA LEU A 319 3.61 18.31 36.21
C LEU A 319 2.80 19.20 35.27
N HIS A 320 3.00 19.07 33.96
CA HIS A 320 2.24 19.85 32.98
C HIS A 320 0.76 19.50 33.02
N LEU A 321 0.42 18.21 33.14
CA LEU A 321 -0.96 17.75 33.27
C LEU A 321 -1.63 18.27 34.55
N HIS A 322 -0.93 18.22 35.68
CA HIS A 322 -1.43 18.73 36.95
C HIS A 322 -1.82 20.21 36.86
N TYR A 323 -0.96 21.05 36.28
CA TYR A 323 -1.26 22.47 36.11
C TYR A 323 -2.33 22.73 35.04
N LEU A 324 -2.35 21.98 33.93
CA LEU A 324 -3.43 22.08 32.94
C LEU A 324 -4.80 21.76 33.57
N ASN A 325 -4.87 20.73 34.41
CA ASN A 325 -6.09 20.40 35.17
C ASN A 325 -6.45 21.50 36.18
N LYS A 326 -5.46 22.05 36.91
CA LYS A 326 -5.65 23.18 37.87
C LYS A 326 -6.29 24.40 37.19
N TYR A 327 -5.85 24.74 35.97
CA TYR A 327 -6.40 25.86 35.19
C TYR A 327 -7.59 25.47 34.31
N LYS A 328 -8.14 24.26 34.48
CA LYS A 328 -9.28 23.72 33.75
C LYS A 328 -9.11 23.75 32.23
N MET A 329 -7.95 23.34 31.74
CA MET A 329 -7.66 23.17 30.32
C MET A 329 -7.66 21.68 29.94
N MET A 330 -8.19 21.36 28.76
CA MET A 330 -8.16 20.00 28.23
C MET A 330 -6.83 19.73 27.51
N ALA A 331 -6.16 18.64 27.87
CA ALA A 331 -4.93 18.17 27.22
C ALA A 331 -5.24 16.99 26.27
N VAL A 332 -4.91 17.17 24.98
CA VAL A 332 -5.12 16.17 23.93
C VAL A 332 -3.79 15.85 23.26
N LYS A 333 -3.43 14.57 23.18
CA LYS A 333 -2.20 14.07 22.57
C LYS A 333 -2.50 13.45 21.21
N ILE A 334 -1.86 13.93 20.15
CA ILE A 334 -1.98 13.37 18.80
C ILE A 334 -0.58 13.02 18.29
N SER A 335 -0.24 11.74 18.20
CA SER A 335 1.11 11.30 17.78
C SER A 335 1.41 11.52 16.30
N SER A 336 0.39 11.50 15.44
CA SER A 336 0.56 11.59 14.00
C SER A 336 0.72 13.04 13.52
N LYS A 337 1.81 13.29 12.80
CA LYS A 337 2.07 14.60 12.16
C LYS A 337 1.04 14.94 11.08
N PHE A 338 0.51 13.93 10.38
CA PHE A 338 -0.52 14.12 9.36
C PHE A 338 -1.84 14.56 9.99
N ASP A 339 -2.14 14.00 11.16
CA ASP A 339 -3.35 14.27 11.92
C ASP A 339 -3.36 15.67 12.50
N LEU A 340 -2.22 16.11 13.05
CA LEU A 340 -2.02 17.49 13.50
C LEU A 340 -2.25 18.49 12.37
N ARG A 341 -1.71 18.23 11.17
CA ARG A 341 -1.94 19.10 10.00
C ARG A 341 -3.40 19.16 9.60
N ARG A 342 -4.11 18.02 9.64
CA ARG A 342 -5.57 17.96 9.36
C ARG A 342 -6.37 18.70 10.42
N LEU A 343 -6.02 18.55 11.70
CA LEU A 343 -6.68 19.27 12.80
C LEU A 343 -6.50 20.78 12.63
N CYS A 344 -5.30 21.25 12.28
CA CYS A 344 -5.05 22.66 12.02
C CYS A 344 -5.92 23.22 10.88
N ARG A 345 -6.18 22.43 9.83
CA ARG A 345 -7.09 22.83 8.75
C ARG A 345 -8.55 22.88 9.19
N CYS A 346 -8.97 21.98 10.09
CA CYS A 346 -10.32 21.98 10.65
C CYS A 346 -10.53 23.17 11.59
N THR A 347 -9.62 23.40 12.53
CA THR A 347 -9.77 24.43 13.58
C THR A 347 -9.30 25.83 13.14
N HIS A 348 -8.71 25.93 11.95
CA HIS A 348 -7.97 27.12 11.48
C HIS A 348 -6.84 27.57 12.40
N SER A 349 -6.26 26.66 13.19
CA SER A 349 -5.06 26.92 13.99
C SER A 349 -3.77 26.76 13.17
N THR A 350 -2.68 27.38 13.63
CA THR A 350 -1.33 27.11 13.11
C THR A 350 -0.56 26.20 14.05
N ILE A 351 0.25 25.29 13.50
CA ILE A 351 1.11 24.42 14.32
C ILE A 351 2.24 25.25 14.95
N ILE A 352 2.38 25.14 16.27
CA ILE A 352 3.44 25.79 17.03
C ILE A 352 4.56 24.75 17.30
N PRO A 353 5.79 24.99 16.86
CA PRO A 353 6.87 24.02 17.02
C PRO A 353 7.35 23.89 18.46
N ASP A 354 7.45 25.01 19.19
CA ASP A 354 8.14 25.09 20.49
C ASP A 354 7.26 25.71 21.58
N MET A 355 7.56 25.38 22.84
CA MET A 355 6.89 25.94 24.03
C MET A 355 7.48 27.25 24.52
N SER A 356 8.58 27.72 23.93
CA SER A 356 9.26 28.94 24.38
C SER A 356 8.41 30.21 24.22
N ARG A 357 7.43 30.19 23.30
CA ARG A 357 6.59 31.34 22.97
C ARG A 357 5.12 31.07 23.30
N VAL A 358 4.47 32.08 23.86
CA VAL A 358 3.01 32.09 24.05
C VAL A 358 2.34 32.26 22.68
N PRO A 359 1.32 31.45 22.33
CA PRO A 359 0.58 31.58 21.09
C PRO A 359 -0.01 32.97 20.94
N THR A 360 0.20 33.59 19.77
CA THR A 360 -0.53 34.82 19.42
C THR A 360 -1.97 34.47 19.08
N PRO A 361 -2.92 35.42 19.21
CA PRO A 361 -4.33 35.19 18.90
C PRO A 361 -4.56 34.58 17.51
N ASP A 362 -3.78 34.98 16.52
CA ASP A 362 -3.87 34.49 15.13
C ASP A 362 -3.47 33.01 14.97
N MET A 363 -2.70 32.46 15.93
CA MET A 363 -2.26 31.06 15.91
C MET A 363 -3.29 30.12 16.55
N ILE A 364 -4.21 30.67 17.34
CA ILE A 364 -5.20 29.93 18.12
C ILE A 364 -6.41 29.64 17.24
N GLY A 365 -6.75 28.36 17.11
CA GLY A 365 -7.94 27.93 16.38
C GLY A 365 -9.20 27.99 17.24
N SER A 366 -10.34 27.80 16.59
CA SER A 366 -11.64 27.71 17.26
C SER A 366 -12.40 26.46 16.81
N CYS A 367 -13.17 25.89 17.72
CA CYS A 367 -14.13 24.82 17.43
C CYS A 367 -15.45 25.11 18.11
N THR A 368 -16.52 24.42 17.70
CA THR A 368 -17.82 24.58 18.34
C THR A 368 -17.88 23.78 19.63
N LYS A 369 -17.40 22.54 19.60
CA LYS A 369 -17.47 21.66 20.77
C LYS A 369 -16.32 20.67 20.72
N VAL A 370 -15.65 20.48 21.86
CA VAL A 370 -14.70 19.38 22.05
C VAL A 370 -15.22 18.50 23.17
N GLN A 371 -15.46 17.24 22.85
CA GLN A 371 -16.04 16.28 23.79
C GLN A 371 -15.33 14.93 23.69
N VAL A 372 -15.24 14.25 24.83
CA VAL A 372 -14.77 12.87 24.92
C VAL A 372 -16.01 11.97 24.98
N ARG A 373 -16.17 11.07 24.02
CA ARG A 373 -17.20 10.02 24.08
C ARG A 373 -16.56 8.65 24.05
N GLU A 374 -17.14 7.74 24.79
CA GLU A 374 -16.79 6.32 24.78
C GLU A 374 -17.63 5.64 23.71
N ILE A 375 -16.96 5.02 22.73
CA ILE A 375 -17.61 4.25 21.66
C ILE A 375 -17.04 2.84 21.68
N GLY A 376 -17.81 1.88 22.21
CA GLY A 376 -17.30 0.54 22.50
C GLY A 376 -16.46 0.54 23.77
N SER A 377 -15.20 0.12 23.67
CA SER A 377 -14.22 0.15 24.77
C SER A 377 -13.34 1.39 24.75
N ASP A 378 -13.28 2.11 23.62
CA ASP A 378 -12.25 3.10 23.36
C ASP A 378 -12.78 4.51 23.61
N GLN A 379 -11.92 5.37 24.15
CA GLN A 379 -12.24 6.78 24.38
C GLN A 379 -11.83 7.60 23.16
N LEU A 380 -12.80 8.29 22.57
CA LEU A 380 -12.57 9.15 21.41
C LEU A 380 -12.77 10.62 21.76
N VAL A 381 -11.88 11.46 21.22
CA VAL A 381 -12.01 12.91 21.27
C VAL A 381 -12.63 13.39 19.97
N PHE A 382 -13.73 14.10 20.09
CA PHE A 382 -14.46 14.70 18.99
C PHE A 382 -14.22 16.20 19.00
N PHE A 383 -13.66 16.72 17.91
CA PHE A 383 -13.63 18.14 17.59
C PHE A 383 -14.78 18.39 16.61
N GLU A 384 -15.92 18.88 17.10
CA GLU A 384 -17.10 19.18 16.29
C GLU A 384 -17.10 20.64 15.84
N GLN A 385 -17.57 20.86 14.61
CA GLN A 385 -17.68 22.18 14.01
C GLN A 385 -19.07 22.37 13.38
N ASN A 386 -19.79 23.42 13.79
CA ASN A 386 -21.15 23.71 13.30
C ASN A 386 -21.18 24.64 12.08
N LEU A 387 -20.02 24.98 11.50
CA LEU A 387 -19.96 25.80 10.29
C LEU A 387 -20.39 24.98 9.07
N LYS A 388 -21.39 25.50 8.34
CA LYS A 388 -21.75 25.03 6.99
C LYS A 388 -20.59 25.40 6.06
N GLY A 389 -19.85 24.40 5.58
CA GLY A 389 -18.58 24.57 4.86
C GLY A 389 -17.37 24.10 5.67
N GLY A 390 -17.55 23.08 6.52
CA GLY A 390 -16.44 22.45 7.24
C GLY A 390 -15.45 21.85 6.24
N SER A 391 -14.18 22.24 6.35
CA SER A 391 -13.14 21.77 5.43
C SER A 391 -12.82 20.28 5.60
N LEU A 392 -13.24 19.64 6.69
CA LEU A 392 -12.98 18.23 7.00
C LEU A 392 -14.18 17.54 7.64
N SER A 393 -14.37 16.28 7.27
CA SER A 393 -15.33 15.37 7.88
C SER A 393 -14.63 14.07 8.29
N THR A 394 -15.16 13.39 9.30
CA THR A 394 -14.71 12.03 9.61
C THR A 394 -15.83 11.02 9.55
N ILE A 395 -15.49 9.86 9.01
CA ILE A 395 -16.34 8.69 9.02
C ILE A 395 -15.78 7.77 10.10
N ILE A 396 -16.60 7.51 11.10
CA ILE A 396 -16.28 6.58 12.17
C ILE A 396 -16.85 5.23 11.78
N ILE A 397 -15.95 4.30 11.47
CA ILE A 397 -16.32 2.95 11.06
C ILE A 397 -16.24 2.02 12.27
N ARG A 398 -17.29 1.23 12.45
CA ARG A 398 -17.34 0.11 13.39
C ARG A 398 -17.24 -1.21 12.65
N GLY A 399 -16.69 -2.23 13.30
CA GLY A 399 -16.54 -3.54 12.69
C GLY A 399 -16.07 -4.60 13.67
N SER A 400 -16.58 -5.81 13.50
CA SER A 400 -16.32 -6.94 14.39
C SER A 400 -14.87 -7.43 14.32
N SER A 401 -14.22 -7.30 13.16
CA SER A 401 -12.83 -7.71 12.94
C SER A 401 -12.00 -6.59 12.30
N GLN A 402 -10.69 -6.63 12.52
CA GLN A 402 -9.75 -5.69 11.87
C GLN A 402 -9.78 -5.83 10.34
N ASN A 403 -9.92 -7.05 9.83
CA ASN A 403 -9.96 -7.33 8.39
C ASN A 403 -11.19 -6.69 7.73
N THR A 404 -12.37 -6.85 8.36
CA THR A 404 -13.59 -6.20 7.87
C THR A 404 -13.47 -4.68 7.91
N LEU A 405 -12.83 -4.11 8.94
CA LEU A 405 -12.60 -2.66 9.01
C LEU A 405 -11.70 -2.16 7.88
N THR A 406 -10.64 -2.89 7.55
CA THR A 406 -9.74 -2.52 6.44
C THR A 406 -10.42 -2.64 5.07
N GLU A 407 -11.30 -3.64 4.89
CA GLU A 407 -12.09 -3.78 3.66
C GLU A 407 -13.11 -2.63 3.51
N VAL A 408 -13.83 -2.28 4.58
CA VAL A 408 -14.80 -1.17 4.58
C VAL A 408 -14.10 0.18 4.41
N GLU A 409 -12.95 0.39 5.06
CA GLU A 409 -12.11 1.59 4.86
C GLU A 409 -11.76 1.77 3.38
N LYS A 410 -11.25 0.70 2.75
CA LYS A 410 -10.89 0.74 1.33
C LYS A 410 -12.12 0.88 0.42
N ALA A 411 -13.31 0.46 0.84
CA ALA A 411 -14.55 0.71 0.10
C ALA A 411 -14.99 2.18 0.17
N ILE A 412 -14.85 2.80 1.34
CA ILE A 412 -15.13 4.22 1.53
C ILE A 412 -14.14 5.08 0.74
N ASP A 413 -12.84 4.76 0.79
CA ASP A 413 -11.81 5.49 0.04
C ASP A 413 -12.10 5.51 -1.47
N ASP A 414 -12.48 4.38 -2.05
CA ASP A 414 -12.85 4.31 -3.47
C ASP A 414 -14.14 5.10 -3.76
N GLY A 415 -15.15 5.02 -2.88
CA GLY A 415 -16.36 5.83 -3.00
C GLY A 415 -16.10 7.34 -2.96
N VAL A 416 -15.19 7.79 -2.09
CA VAL A 416 -14.74 9.20 -2.03
C VAL A 416 -13.98 9.59 -3.30
N ASN A 417 -13.15 8.69 -3.84
CA ASN A 417 -12.41 8.93 -5.07
C ASN A 417 -13.34 9.00 -6.29
N VAL A 418 -14.40 8.19 -6.34
CA VAL A 418 -15.47 8.29 -7.34
C VAL A 418 -16.19 9.63 -7.24
N PHE A 419 -16.49 10.11 -6.02
CA PHE A 419 -17.04 11.45 -5.81
C PHE A 419 -16.10 12.54 -6.34
N ARG A 420 -14.79 12.42 -6.09
CA ARG A 420 -13.78 13.33 -6.68
C ARG A 420 -13.83 13.30 -8.21
N GLN A 421 -14.07 12.14 -8.82
CA GLN A 421 -14.15 12.05 -10.27
C GLN A 421 -15.43 12.68 -10.83
N LEU A 422 -16.55 12.55 -10.13
CA LEU A 422 -17.82 13.21 -10.49
C LEU A 422 -17.70 14.73 -10.50
N LEU A 423 -16.90 15.31 -9.59
CA LEU A 423 -16.63 16.75 -9.58
C LEU A 423 -15.88 17.23 -10.84
N LYS A 424 -15.07 16.36 -11.46
CA LYS A 424 -14.33 16.68 -12.69
C LYS A 424 -15.18 16.42 -13.94
N ASP A 425 -15.83 15.26 -14.00
CA ASP A 425 -16.63 14.79 -15.12
C ASP A 425 -17.92 14.13 -14.58
N GLY A 426 -19.07 14.76 -14.80
CA GLY A 426 -20.38 14.23 -14.40
C GLY A 426 -20.98 13.18 -15.34
N ARG A 427 -20.26 12.73 -16.37
CA ARG A 427 -20.79 11.78 -17.39
C ARG A 427 -20.79 10.35 -16.86
N LEU A 428 -21.93 9.66 -16.99
CA LEU A 428 -22.14 8.29 -16.53
C LEU A 428 -22.37 7.32 -17.70
N LEU A 429 -21.76 6.16 -17.58
CA LEU A 429 -21.91 5.02 -18.49
C LEU A 429 -22.76 3.92 -17.83
N PRO A 430 -23.45 3.08 -18.63
CA PRO A 430 -24.16 1.93 -18.09
C PRO A 430 -23.14 0.89 -17.61
N GLY A 431 -23.28 0.46 -16.35
CA GLY A 431 -22.38 -0.52 -15.74
C GLY A 431 -22.68 -1.97 -16.15
N ALA A 432 -22.23 -2.92 -15.32
CA ALA A 432 -22.47 -4.36 -15.48
C ALA A 432 -21.99 -4.98 -16.82
N GLY A 433 -20.96 -4.40 -17.43
CA GLY A 433 -20.40 -4.90 -18.70
C GLY A 433 -21.08 -4.36 -19.96
N ALA A 434 -22.10 -3.51 -19.82
CA ALA A 434 -22.90 -3.03 -20.94
C ALA A 434 -22.09 -2.09 -21.85
N ALA A 435 -21.37 -1.13 -21.27
CA ALA A 435 -20.54 -0.19 -22.02
C ALA A 435 -19.41 -0.89 -22.80
N GLU A 436 -18.78 -1.90 -22.20
CA GLU A 436 -17.70 -2.66 -22.80
C GLU A 436 -18.18 -3.48 -24.01
N LEU A 437 -19.36 -4.12 -23.89
CA LEU A 437 -19.97 -4.87 -25.00
C LEU A 437 -20.35 -3.95 -26.15
N ALA A 438 -20.95 -2.79 -25.86
CA ALA A 438 -21.33 -1.82 -26.87
C ALA A 438 -20.09 -1.30 -27.64
N VAL A 439 -19.02 -0.96 -26.93
CA VAL A 439 -17.75 -0.54 -27.55
C VAL A 439 -17.10 -1.68 -28.33
N ALA A 440 -17.09 -2.90 -27.79
CA ALA A 440 -16.52 -4.07 -28.48
C ALA A 440 -17.20 -4.33 -29.82
N ARG A 441 -18.54 -4.23 -29.88
CA ARG A 441 -19.30 -4.41 -31.12
C ARG A 441 -18.91 -3.40 -32.21
N GLU A 442 -18.86 -2.12 -31.86
CA GLU A 442 -18.49 -1.06 -32.80
C GLU A 442 -17.03 -1.20 -33.28
N ILE A 443 -16.11 -1.58 -32.39
CA ILE A 443 -14.71 -1.83 -32.76
C ILE A 443 -14.61 -3.04 -33.69
N ARG A 444 -15.40 -4.10 -33.45
CA ARG A 444 -15.45 -5.26 -34.34
C ARG A 444 -15.93 -4.86 -35.74
N GLN A 445 -16.97 -4.04 -35.84
CA GLN A 445 -17.44 -3.50 -37.12
C GLN A 445 -16.39 -2.64 -37.81
N PHE A 446 -15.70 -1.78 -37.06
CA PHE A 446 -14.58 -0.99 -37.56
C PHE A 446 -13.45 -1.87 -38.13
N GLY A 447 -13.11 -2.96 -37.42
CA GLY A 447 -12.15 -3.95 -37.89
C GLY A 447 -12.51 -4.52 -39.27
N LEU A 448 -13.79 -4.82 -39.54
CA LEU A 448 -14.23 -5.35 -40.84
C LEU A 448 -14.01 -4.35 -42.00
N THR A 449 -14.07 -3.05 -41.73
CA THR A 449 -13.88 -2.01 -42.76
C THR A 449 -12.40 -1.81 -43.13
N TYR A 450 -11.47 -2.20 -42.27
CA TYR A 450 -10.06 -1.95 -42.46
C TYR A 450 -9.38 -3.08 -43.27
N PRO A 451 -8.70 -2.79 -44.40
CA PRO A 451 -8.16 -3.82 -45.27
C PRO A 451 -6.75 -4.32 -44.87
N SER A 452 -6.06 -3.67 -43.91
CA SER A 452 -4.68 -4.00 -43.52
C SER A 452 -4.60 -5.18 -42.55
N LEU A 453 -3.39 -5.71 -42.34
CA LEU A 453 -3.11 -6.74 -41.32
C LEU A 453 -3.43 -6.31 -39.88
N GLU A 454 -3.50 -5.01 -39.62
CA GLU A 454 -3.86 -4.45 -38.30
C GLU A 454 -5.31 -4.77 -37.93
N ARG A 455 -6.16 -5.11 -38.92
CA ARG A 455 -7.53 -5.60 -38.70
C ARG A 455 -7.58 -6.72 -37.68
N TYR A 456 -6.66 -7.69 -37.74
CA TYR A 456 -6.65 -8.82 -36.81
C TYR A 456 -6.41 -8.37 -35.36
N ALA A 457 -5.55 -7.37 -35.15
CA ALA A 457 -5.32 -6.79 -33.84
C ALA A 457 -6.54 -6.00 -33.33
N ILE A 458 -7.21 -5.25 -34.21
CA ILE A 458 -8.45 -4.53 -33.88
C ILE A 458 -9.58 -5.50 -33.48
N GLU A 459 -9.73 -6.61 -34.21
CA GLU A 459 -10.74 -7.64 -33.90
C GLU A 459 -10.44 -8.33 -32.56
N LYS A 460 -9.17 -8.65 -32.30
CA LYS A 460 -8.74 -9.23 -31.01
C LYS A 460 -8.86 -8.25 -29.85
N PHE A 461 -8.77 -6.95 -30.10
CA PHE A 461 -9.05 -5.91 -29.12
C PHE A 461 -10.53 -5.92 -28.70
N ALA A 462 -11.46 -6.07 -29.64
CA ALA A 462 -12.88 -6.23 -29.32
C ALA A 462 -13.14 -7.48 -28.46
N ILE A 463 -12.50 -8.61 -28.79
CA ILE A 463 -12.58 -9.85 -28.00
C ILE A 463 -12.03 -9.65 -26.58
N ALA A 464 -10.95 -8.87 -26.43
CA ALA A 464 -10.37 -8.54 -25.13
C ALA A 464 -11.35 -7.74 -24.25
N LEU A 465 -12.10 -6.79 -24.81
CA LEU A 465 -13.15 -6.07 -24.07
C LEU A 465 -14.29 -6.99 -23.59
N GLU A 466 -14.68 -7.98 -24.40
CA GLU A 466 -15.69 -8.98 -24.02
C GLU A 466 -15.23 -9.89 -22.88
N SER A 467 -13.92 -9.97 -22.61
CA SER A 467 -13.39 -10.76 -21.50
C SER A 467 -13.82 -10.24 -20.13
N LEU A 468 -14.11 -8.94 -20.00
CA LEU A 468 -14.49 -8.30 -18.74
C LEU A 468 -15.87 -8.77 -18.24
N PRO A 469 -16.97 -8.65 -19.01
CA PRO A 469 -18.25 -9.23 -18.60
C PRO A 469 -18.16 -10.76 -18.47
N LYS A 470 -17.34 -11.42 -19.29
CA LYS A 470 -17.08 -12.85 -19.12
C LYS A 470 -16.51 -13.19 -17.73
N GLN A 471 -15.54 -12.43 -17.22
CA GLN A 471 -15.01 -12.65 -15.86
C GLN A 471 -16.08 -12.44 -14.78
N ILE A 472 -16.98 -11.47 -14.95
CA ILE A 472 -18.10 -11.27 -14.03
C ILE A 472 -19.02 -12.50 -14.04
N ALA A 473 -19.36 -13.02 -15.22
CA ALA A 473 -20.18 -14.22 -15.36
C ALA A 473 -19.51 -15.45 -14.72
N ASP A 474 -18.21 -15.65 -14.95
CA ASP A 474 -17.44 -16.75 -14.38
C ASP A 474 -17.41 -16.69 -12.85
N ASN A 475 -17.24 -15.50 -12.25
CA ASN A 475 -17.22 -15.30 -10.80
C ASN A 475 -18.59 -15.53 -10.14
N ILE A 476 -19.69 -15.33 -10.88
CA ILE A 476 -21.06 -15.64 -10.42
C ILE A 476 -21.38 -17.13 -10.57
N GLY A 477 -20.60 -17.88 -11.35
CA GLY A 477 -20.89 -19.25 -11.75
C GLY A 477 -21.92 -19.35 -12.88
N ALA A 478 -22.16 -18.24 -13.58
CA ALA A 478 -23.05 -18.18 -14.73
C ALA A 478 -22.32 -18.65 -16.00
N LYS A 479 -23.00 -19.42 -16.85
CA LYS A 479 -22.39 -19.90 -18.10
C LYS A 479 -22.40 -18.80 -19.15
N TRP A 480 -21.24 -18.22 -19.42
CA TRP A 480 -21.06 -17.17 -20.44
C TRP A 480 -21.60 -17.58 -21.82
N VAL A 481 -21.41 -18.84 -22.21
CA VAL A 481 -21.85 -19.37 -23.52
C VAL A 481 -23.36 -19.28 -23.72
N GLU A 482 -24.15 -19.41 -22.65
CA GLU A 482 -25.62 -19.34 -22.73
C GLU A 482 -26.10 -17.88 -22.74
N ILE A 483 -25.46 -17.00 -21.95
CA ILE A 483 -25.91 -15.60 -21.76
C ILE A 483 -25.44 -14.67 -22.90
N TYR A 484 -24.23 -14.90 -23.42
CA TYR A 484 -23.62 -14.03 -24.41
C TYR A 484 -24.46 -13.82 -25.69
N PRO A 485 -25.03 -14.86 -26.32
CA PRO A 485 -25.86 -14.67 -27.51
C PRO A 485 -27.11 -13.83 -27.23
N HIS A 486 -27.71 -13.99 -26.05
CA HIS A 486 -28.88 -13.23 -25.64
C HIS A 486 -28.54 -11.75 -25.39
N LEU A 487 -27.37 -11.46 -24.80
CA LEU A 487 -26.87 -10.10 -24.65
C LEU A 487 -26.60 -9.47 -26.01
N MET A 488 -25.86 -10.15 -26.88
CA MET A 488 -25.52 -9.64 -28.20
C MET A 488 -26.77 -9.34 -29.04
N LYS A 489 -27.79 -10.20 -28.99
CA LYS A 489 -29.07 -9.94 -29.67
C LYS A 489 -29.74 -8.63 -29.21
N LYS A 490 -29.69 -8.29 -27.92
CA LYS A 490 -30.24 -7.02 -27.41
C LYS A 490 -29.41 -5.82 -27.84
N HIS A 491 -28.08 -5.95 -27.76
CA HIS A 491 -27.17 -4.91 -28.23
C HIS A 491 -27.38 -4.67 -29.72
N GLU A 492 -27.47 -5.70 -30.56
CA GLU A 492 -27.79 -5.62 -32.00
C GLU A 492 -29.09 -4.85 -32.30
N ASN A 493 -30.10 -4.98 -31.44
CA ASN A 493 -31.35 -4.22 -31.55
C ASN A 493 -31.20 -2.72 -31.17
N GLY A 494 -30.01 -2.27 -30.81
CA GLY A 494 -29.71 -0.89 -30.39
C GLY A 494 -29.84 -0.66 -28.89
N GLU A 495 -30.15 -1.68 -28.10
CA GLU A 495 -30.33 -1.55 -26.65
C GLU A 495 -28.99 -1.70 -25.89
N ASN A 496 -28.15 -0.67 -25.94
CA ASN A 496 -26.79 -0.73 -25.38
C ASN A 496 -26.72 -0.71 -23.83
N ASN A 497 -27.85 -0.56 -23.15
CA ASN A 497 -27.94 -0.43 -21.70
C ASN A 497 -28.03 -1.80 -20.97
N TYR A 498 -28.12 -2.90 -21.71
CA TYR A 498 -28.25 -4.22 -21.13
C TYR A 498 -26.90 -4.80 -20.71
N GLY A 499 -26.81 -5.21 -19.45
CA GLY A 499 -25.65 -5.86 -18.86
C GLY A 499 -26.02 -7.16 -18.16
N LEU A 500 -25.05 -7.71 -17.43
CA LEU A 500 -25.22 -8.94 -16.67
C LEU A 500 -25.97 -8.71 -15.36
N ASP A 501 -26.95 -9.57 -15.07
CA ASP A 501 -27.60 -9.61 -13.77
C ASP A 501 -26.90 -10.59 -12.83
N ILE A 502 -26.58 -10.08 -11.64
CA ILE A 502 -25.84 -10.77 -10.57
C ILE A 502 -26.80 -11.36 -9.53
N LYS A 503 -28.02 -10.83 -9.45
CA LYS A 503 -29.06 -11.29 -8.51
C LYS A 503 -29.72 -12.57 -8.99
N ALA A 504 -29.86 -12.75 -10.31
CA ALA A 504 -30.40 -13.97 -10.88
C ALA A 504 -29.49 -15.19 -10.61
N PRO A 505 -30.03 -16.31 -10.09
CA PRO A 505 -29.24 -17.48 -9.67
C PRO A 505 -28.56 -18.24 -10.82
N LYS A 506 -28.96 -18.03 -12.08
CA LYS A 506 -28.34 -18.61 -13.27
C LYS A 506 -27.57 -17.59 -14.13
N GLY A 507 -27.45 -16.35 -13.64
CA GLY A 507 -27.06 -15.21 -14.47
C GLY A 507 -28.18 -14.80 -15.41
N GLY A 508 -28.54 -13.53 -15.38
CA GLY A 508 -29.61 -12.96 -16.19
C GLY A 508 -29.12 -11.79 -17.02
N ILE A 509 -30.06 -11.17 -17.74
CA ILE A 509 -29.81 -9.93 -18.46
C ILE A 509 -30.67 -8.85 -17.84
N LEU A 510 -30.05 -7.74 -17.46
CA LEU A 510 -30.68 -6.61 -16.79
C LEU A 510 -30.37 -5.32 -17.54
N ASN A 511 -31.31 -4.38 -17.56
CA ASN A 511 -31.02 -3.03 -18.02
C ASN A 511 -30.37 -2.25 -16.87
N ALA A 512 -29.10 -1.87 -17.05
CA ALA A 512 -28.28 -1.25 -16.03
C ALA A 512 -28.84 0.12 -15.58
N VAL A 513 -29.45 0.87 -16.51
CA VAL A 513 -30.01 2.21 -16.22
C VAL A 513 -31.23 2.09 -15.31
N SER A 514 -32.13 1.12 -15.56
CA SER A 514 -33.30 0.90 -14.70
C SER A 514 -32.94 0.35 -13.33
N ALA A 515 -31.78 -0.29 -13.21
CA ALA A 515 -31.26 -0.81 -11.94
C ALA A 515 -30.35 0.21 -11.22
N GLU A 516 -30.19 1.41 -11.78
CA GLU A 516 -29.34 2.49 -11.25
C GLU A 516 -27.86 2.10 -11.09
N ILE A 517 -27.36 1.19 -11.95
CA ILE A 517 -25.96 0.76 -11.95
C ILE A 517 -25.20 1.60 -12.96
N PHE A 518 -24.47 2.59 -12.46
CA PHE A 518 -23.69 3.53 -13.26
C PHE A 518 -22.21 3.44 -12.97
N ASP A 519 -21.40 3.53 -14.02
CA ASP A 519 -19.96 3.70 -13.92
C ASP A 519 -19.57 5.12 -14.36
N CYS A 520 -18.53 5.71 -13.75
CA CYS A 520 -18.01 6.99 -14.21
C CYS A 520 -17.30 6.85 -15.56
N PHE A 521 -17.59 7.78 -16.48
CA PHE A 521 -16.96 7.83 -17.81
C PHE A 521 -15.43 7.83 -17.73
N SER A 522 -14.87 8.68 -16.88
CA SER A 522 -13.42 8.86 -16.81
C SER A 522 -12.72 7.63 -16.24
N VAL A 523 -13.37 6.84 -15.38
CA VAL A 523 -12.81 5.56 -14.90
C VAL A 523 -12.54 4.64 -16.09
N LYS A 524 -13.54 4.44 -16.96
CA LYS A 524 -13.39 3.57 -18.14
C LYS A 524 -12.40 4.13 -19.15
N GLU A 525 -12.44 5.43 -19.38
CA GLU A 525 -11.55 6.12 -20.33
C GLU A 525 -10.07 5.90 -19.96
N TRP A 526 -9.72 6.18 -18.71
CA TRP A 526 -8.35 6.02 -18.22
C TRP A 526 -7.95 4.55 -18.08
N ALA A 527 -8.87 3.68 -17.65
CA ALA A 527 -8.56 2.27 -17.50
C ALA A 527 -8.21 1.61 -18.84
N ILE A 528 -8.93 1.93 -19.92
CA ILE A 528 -8.61 1.46 -21.28
C ILE A 528 -7.28 2.06 -21.76
N LYS A 529 -7.05 3.36 -21.56
CA LYS A 529 -5.78 4.01 -21.94
C LYS A 529 -4.58 3.37 -21.25
N LEU A 530 -4.64 3.19 -19.93
CA LEU A 530 -3.55 2.63 -19.13
C LEU A 530 -3.29 1.17 -19.49
N ALA A 531 -4.34 0.37 -19.68
CA ALA A 531 -4.19 -1.02 -20.08
C ALA A 531 -3.45 -1.16 -21.42
N VAL A 532 -3.85 -0.41 -22.45
CA VAL A 532 -3.21 -0.48 -23.77
C VAL A 532 -1.77 0.02 -23.72
N ASN A 533 -1.50 1.11 -22.99
CA ASN A 533 -0.14 1.61 -22.83
C ASN A 533 0.77 0.58 -22.12
N ALA A 534 0.27 -0.05 -21.06
CA ALA A 534 0.99 -1.12 -20.36
C ALA A 534 1.27 -2.31 -21.30
N VAL A 535 0.27 -2.75 -22.07
CA VAL A 535 0.42 -3.85 -23.03
C VAL A 535 1.43 -3.52 -24.11
N ASN A 536 1.32 -2.34 -24.73
CA ASN A 536 2.23 -1.89 -25.77
C ASN A 536 3.68 -1.82 -25.26
N THR A 537 3.90 -1.32 -24.04
CA THR A 537 5.24 -1.30 -23.44
C THR A 537 5.79 -2.71 -23.18
N ILE A 538 4.95 -3.66 -22.73
CA ILE A 538 5.39 -5.03 -22.46
C ILE A 538 5.75 -5.78 -23.75
N ILE A 539 4.93 -5.68 -24.81
CA ILE A 539 5.17 -6.39 -26.07
C ILE A 539 6.34 -5.76 -26.84
N ASN A 540 6.64 -4.47 -26.63
CA ASN A 540 7.78 -3.81 -27.27
C ASN A 540 9.15 -4.20 -26.67
N VAL A 541 9.20 -5.04 -25.63
CA VAL A 541 10.47 -5.52 -25.03
C VAL A 541 10.93 -6.81 -25.71
N ASP A 542 12.07 -6.75 -26.39
CA ASP A 542 12.65 -7.90 -27.11
C ASP A 542 13.66 -8.71 -26.28
N GLN A 543 14.32 -8.09 -25.30
CA GLN A 543 15.40 -8.69 -24.51
C GLN A 543 15.27 -8.36 -23.02
N ILE A 544 15.60 -9.33 -22.17
CA ILE A 544 15.63 -9.16 -20.72
C ILE A 544 17.04 -9.48 -20.23
N VAL A 545 17.65 -8.50 -19.55
CA VAL A 545 18.96 -8.63 -18.93
C VAL A 545 18.79 -8.52 -17.41
N LEU A 546 18.88 -9.65 -16.71
CA LEU A 546 18.77 -9.71 -15.26
C LEU A 546 20.14 -9.82 -14.63
N ALA A 547 20.60 -8.73 -14.04
CA ALA A 547 21.78 -8.74 -13.19
C ALA A 547 21.49 -9.47 -11.88
N LYS A 548 22.50 -10.16 -11.33
CA LYS A 548 22.39 -10.67 -9.96
C LYS A 548 22.19 -9.49 -9.01
N PRO A 549 21.23 -9.56 -8.08
CA PRO A 549 21.14 -8.58 -7.01
C PRO A 549 22.50 -8.54 -6.30
N ALA A 550 23.01 -7.34 -6.04
CA ALA A 550 24.27 -7.18 -5.34
C ALA A 550 24.11 -7.86 -3.96
N GLY A 551 24.86 -8.94 -3.74
CA GLY A 551 24.97 -9.60 -2.44
C GLY A 551 25.72 -8.68 -1.48
N GLY A 552 25.08 -7.59 -1.06
CA GLY A 552 25.54 -6.80 0.07
C GLY A 552 25.47 -7.64 1.34
N PRO A 553 26.27 -7.32 2.36
CA PRO A 553 26.09 -7.93 3.67
C PRO A 553 24.61 -7.75 4.10
N PRO A 554 24.00 -8.76 4.73
CA PRO A 554 22.60 -8.67 5.16
C PRO A 554 22.41 -7.40 5.97
N ILE A 555 21.34 -6.65 5.66
CA ILE A 555 20.93 -5.47 6.42
C ILE A 555 20.89 -5.92 7.89
N ARG A 556 21.74 -5.31 8.72
CA ARG A 556 21.63 -5.49 10.17
C ARG A 556 20.20 -5.06 10.52
N GLN A 557 19.36 -6.03 10.88
CA GLN A 557 18.04 -5.73 11.41
C GLN A 557 18.22 -4.65 12.48
N PRO A 558 17.37 -3.62 12.52
CA PRO A 558 17.40 -2.65 13.60
C PRO A 558 17.21 -3.45 14.88
N LYS A 559 18.30 -3.62 15.64
CA LYS A 559 18.20 -4.07 17.00
C LYS A 559 17.25 -3.09 17.67
N SER A 560 16.17 -3.61 18.24
CA SER A 560 15.33 -2.88 19.15
C SER A 560 16.23 -2.12 20.12
N GLN A 561 15.95 -0.83 20.27
CA GLN A 561 16.69 0.11 21.11
C GLN A 561 16.50 -0.16 22.62
N GLU A 562 16.29 -1.43 22.96
CA GLU A 562 16.27 -2.02 24.30
C GLU A 562 17.50 -2.92 24.55
N ASP A 563 18.31 -3.20 23.51
CA ASP A 563 19.54 -4.01 23.64
C ASP A 563 20.78 -3.19 24.04
N ASP A 564 20.71 -1.85 24.03
CA ASP A 564 21.88 -0.99 24.33
C ASP A 564 22.17 -0.85 25.85
N ASP A 565 21.23 -1.26 26.72
CA ASP A 565 21.44 -1.27 28.18
C ASP A 565 21.91 -2.64 28.73
N THR A 566 22.20 -3.63 27.87
CA THR A 566 22.70 -4.96 28.30
C THR A 566 23.98 -5.42 27.58
N ASN A 567 24.93 -4.50 27.37
CA ASN A 567 26.28 -4.83 26.90
C ASN A 567 27.19 -5.54 27.95
N PHE A 568 26.60 -6.40 28.79
CA PHE A 568 27.29 -7.34 29.68
C PHE A 568 26.87 -8.81 29.50
N SER A 569 26.27 -9.18 28.36
CA SER A 569 25.93 -10.58 28.08
C SER A 569 26.25 -11.04 26.66
N GLN A 570 27.48 -10.82 26.20
CA GLN A 570 28.06 -11.74 25.22
C GLN A 570 28.12 -13.12 25.88
N TRP A 571 27.46 -14.10 25.26
CA TRP A 571 27.18 -15.42 25.80
C TRP A 571 28.43 -16.09 26.40
N LYS A 572 28.53 -16.07 27.74
CA LYS A 572 29.46 -16.89 28.51
C LYS A 572 28.73 -18.15 28.97
N ARG A 573 28.86 -19.25 28.25
CA ARG A 573 28.59 -20.56 28.86
C ARG A 573 29.82 -20.96 29.67
N ILE A 574 29.73 -20.77 30.99
CA ILE A 574 30.73 -21.25 31.94
C ILE A 574 30.40 -22.71 32.21
N PHE A 575 31.24 -23.63 31.72
CA PHE A 575 31.18 -25.03 32.14
C PHE A 575 32.11 -25.22 33.32
N LEU A 576 31.54 -25.68 34.43
CA LEU A 576 32.26 -26.01 35.65
C LEU A 576 32.37 -27.54 35.69
N ILE A 577 33.58 -28.07 35.57
CA ILE A 577 33.83 -29.51 35.48
C ILE A 577 34.70 -29.90 36.68
N ASP A 578 34.15 -30.77 37.53
CA ASP A 578 34.89 -31.39 38.62
C ASP A 578 35.90 -32.40 38.06
N VAL A 579 37.19 -32.12 38.23
CA VAL A 579 38.25 -33.08 37.94
C VAL A 579 38.72 -33.69 39.25
N VAL A 580 38.27 -34.90 39.53
CA VAL A 580 38.74 -35.69 40.69
C VAL A 580 40.19 -36.13 40.43
N ARG A 581 41.11 -35.81 41.34
CA ARG A 581 42.52 -36.25 41.24
C ARG A 581 42.59 -37.78 41.27
N GLY A 582 43.08 -38.37 40.16
CA GLY A 582 43.25 -39.82 39.99
C GLY A 582 42.59 -40.41 38.73
N SER A 583 41.80 -39.64 37.98
CA SER A 583 41.24 -40.12 36.71
C SER A 583 42.28 -40.10 35.57
N SER A 584 42.30 -41.14 34.74
CA SER A 584 43.25 -41.33 33.62
C SER A 584 42.94 -40.51 32.36
N ARG A 585 41.97 -39.58 32.43
CA ARG A 585 41.58 -38.74 31.29
C ARG A 585 42.57 -37.58 31.14
N THR A 586 43.31 -37.55 30.04
CA THR A 586 44.27 -36.49 29.73
C THR A 586 43.55 -35.22 29.26
N ARG A 587 44.17 -34.06 29.51
CA ARG A 587 43.66 -32.71 29.18
C ARG A 587 43.13 -32.56 27.74
N SER A 588 43.75 -33.26 26.78
CA SER A 588 43.34 -33.25 25.37
C SER A 588 42.02 -33.99 25.11
N THR A 589 41.75 -35.09 25.82
CA THR A 589 40.52 -35.87 25.65
C THR A 589 39.27 -35.13 26.13
N ILE A 590 39.40 -34.34 27.21
CA ILE A 590 38.29 -33.53 27.75
C ILE A 590 37.94 -32.38 26.79
N LEU A 591 38.95 -31.77 26.16
CA LEU A 591 38.76 -30.71 25.15
C LEU A 591 38.05 -31.24 23.90
N ALA A 592 38.45 -32.40 23.39
CA ALA A 592 37.85 -33.01 22.21
C ALA A 592 36.37 -33.40 22.41
N ASP A 593 36.02 -33.94 23.59
CA ASP A 593 34.62 -34.30 23.92
C ASP A 593 33.69 -33.07 24.01
N ILE A 594 34.23 -31.92 24.43
CA ILE A 594 33.48 -30.65 24.54
C ILE A 594 33.30 -30.02 23.14
N GLU A 595 34.34 -30.04 22.30
CA GLU A 595 34.25 -29.58 20.91
C GLU A 595 33.25 -30.40 20.10
N ALA A 596 33.21 -31.73 20.30
CA ALA A 596 32.25 -32.61 19.64
C ALA A 596 30.78 -32.32 20.03
N LYS A 597 30.52 -31.82 21.24
CA LYS A 597 29.17 -31.49 21.73
C LYS A 597 28.72 -30.05 21.41
N ALA A 598 29.64 -29.14 21.09
CA ALA A 598 29.36 -27.70 20.97
C ALA A 598 28.91 -27.21 19.57
N ALA A 599 28.62 -28.13 18.65
CA ALA A 599 28.21 -27.95 17.25
C ALA A 599 29.35 -28.05 16.20
N PRO A 600 29.22 -28.91 15.17
CA PRO A 600 30.34 -29.38 14.34
C PRO A 600 30.90 -28.39 13.30
N ASN A 601 30.29 -27.20 13.11
CA ASN A 601 30.60 -26.32 11.97
C ASN A 601 31.24 -24.96 12.34
N LYS A 602 31.83 -24.80 13.53
CA LYS A 602 32.49 -23.54 13.93
C LYS A 602 33.86 -23.78 14.57
N LYS A 603 34.83 -22.89 14.30
CA LYS A 603 36.17 -22.89 14.92
C LYS A 603 36.14 -22.08 16.22
N TRP A 604 36.73 -22.60 17.27
CA TRP A 604 36.75 -21.98 18.60
C TRP A 604 38.19 -21.74 19.07
N ARG A 605 38.42 -20.67 19.86
CA ARG A 605 39.66 -20.47 20.63
C ARG A 605 39.33 -20.43 22.13
N GLY A 606 40.06 -21.20 22.93
CA GLY A 606 39.94 -21.22 24.38
C GLY A 606 41.14 -20.57 25.08
N GLU A 607 40.88 -19.78 26.11
CA GLU A 607 41.89 -19.25 27.05
C GLU A 607 41.67 -19.82 28.46
N TYR A 608 42.78 -20.01 29.20
CA TYR A 608 42.80 -20.72 30.47
C TYR A 608 43.34 -19.82 31.60
N VAL A 609 42.64 -19.83 32.75
CA VAL A 609 43.07 -19.13 33.97
C VAL A 609 43.06 -20.08 35.16
N ASN A 610 44.22 -20.26 35.79
CA ASN A 610 44.37 -21.06 37.01
C ASN A 610 43.97 -20.22 38.23
N LEU A 611 42.94 -20.64 38.97
CA LEU A 611 42.61 -20.05 40.27
C LEU A 611 43.22 -20.91 41.38
N LYS A 612 44.22 -20.38 42.09
CA LYS A 612 44.72 -20.98 43.34
C LYS A 612 43.90 -20.43 44.50
N ILE A 613 43.07 -21.27 45.12
CA ILE A 613 42.34 -20.97 46.35
C ILE A 613 43.06 -21.70 47.50
N PRO A 614 43.30 -21.06 48.66
CA PRO A 614 43.95 -21.72 49.80
C PRO A 614 43.08 -22.84 50.39
N PRO A 615 43.66 -23.92 50.92
CA PRO A 615 42.92 -25.12 51.27
C PRO A 615 42.11 -24.96 52.56
N ALA A 616 40.79 -25.05 52.47
CA ALA A 616 39.95 -25.44 53.60
C ALA A 616 39.95 -26.97 53.71
N GLN A 617 40.18 -27.48 54.92
CA GLN A 617 40.18 -28.91 55.21
C GLN A 617 38.84 -29.54 54.78
N VAL A 618 38.95 -30.69 54.11
CA VAL A 618 37.93 -31.75 53.86
C VAL A 618 37.63 -32.06 52.38
N ILE A 619 37.92 -31.23 51.37
CA ILE A 619 37.73 -31.64 49.95
C ILE A 619 38.90 -31.20 49.06
N LYS A 620 39.65 -32.17 48.49
CA LYS A 620 40.73 -31.93 47.51
C LYS A 620 40.18 -31.94 46.08
N THR A 621 39.60 -30.82 45.64
CA THR A 621 39.17 -30.60 44.24
C THR A 621 39.85 -29.35 43.69
N ASP A 622 40.47 -29.46 42.51
CA ASP A 622 41.02 -28.31 41.77
C ASP A 622 39.95 -27.80 40.80
N TRP A 623 39.61 -26.50 40.85
CA TRP A 623 38.57 -25.89 40.01
C TRP A 623 39.22 -25.19 38.81
N CYS A 624 38.76 -25.51 37.59
CA CYS A 624 39.26 -24.90 36.35
C CYS A 624 38.12 -24.18 35.63
N ILE A 625 38.36 -22.92 35.22
CA ILE A 625 37.40 -22.13 34.45
C ILE A 625 37.91 -22.00 33.01
N PHE A 626 37.11 -22.43 32.04
CA PHE A 626 37.42 -22.31 30.61
C PHE A 626 36.62 -21.16 29.99
N HIS A 627 37.31 -20.25 29.30
CA HIS A 627 36.69 -19.17 28.53
C HIS A 627 36.77 -19.51 27.03
N TRP A 628 35.64 -19.49 26.33
CA TRP A 628 35.55 -19.80 24.90
C TRP A 628 35.01 -18.60 24.13
N LYS A 629 35.63 -18.29 22.99
CA LYS A 629 35.19 -17.25 22.06
C LYS A 629 34.96 -17.86 20.67
N ILE A 630 33.83 -17.52 20.04
CA ILE A 630 33.56 -17.85 18.63
C ILE A 630 34.44 -16.93 17.78
N VAL A 631 35.20 -17.51 16.85
CA VAL A 631 36.01 -16.76 15.87
C VAL A 631 35.28 -16.70 14.54
#